data_AF-A0A9P5Z754-F1
#
_entry.id   AF-A0A9P5Z754-F1
#
_cell.length_a   1.000
_cell.length_b   1.000
_cell.length_c   1.000
_cell.angle_alpha   90.00
_cell.angle_beta   90.00
_cell.angle_gamma   90.00
#
_symmetry.space_group_name_H-M   'P 1'
#
loop_
_entity.id
_entity.type
_entity.pdbx_description
1 polymer ?
#
loop_
_entity_poly.entity_id
_entity_poly.type
_entity_poly.pdbx_seq_one_letter_code
_entity_poly.pdbx_strand_id
1 'polypeptide(L)'
;MNYDEMHHSIHGTGATIPPASVKPTSTILATANTVVAGGNSPVMATAMQVLDQLSEVGKALPFVAPAFVLLKIIIDMERRVADVDAKCDDLVDRVTFMLSHLPILLKIEVMASTRKVVDRINDTMKDAVALIAAYRKQNRVARRLSISNRDKFLTCVDSVNACCKDLLMSLQIHQSVQLDILTRAVPMDEEDAAAENFVAAHGGDVDAVVHDRELVKEFAQQQHLVMDDSVMEQLNANIADSVRQNHVRLEGILRDNVQSSIVDGLKNLAADMLSAEAEQKFVCVQCDKEFTDYTNGPKACSFHRAEFDAPVKSFPCCNTSHPCEFGTHRTKHHCDYPYTNFFSWSREMLYHFDTTERWASIEDTNLETDNVQSASVRKLIRWVSRGAKVVDNTILIVVGNVSHSLPYYCNTFTAQDLQEIKKSVRLSRRTLIFRTSPDENEYAMAEWTLSDSGDIRGVRIAAKVATSTDPYVRVCPIDLTTCTKSGDVIMLSEGGLRSYTPASPYVLPDHIRVGPELSDNRVRPPRSDFKTTTSPELRVILKVMSSPPLAANTEYADSKSDYYRGTVSVFNNNAAGSLNPITIAGVSAEYRMVGDPEYAPAQACMVLNKDANLPITIEPRQSWLLNFEVQVPRTEDDVKLNISWNRRSFGARHRPVRIKLKLEDIEGEQCSLVLEHVYLPFRLETREDWDIGFFFFDDAVKYCRYSIRVRACDGPNEVISIAYNAIKAQRLDKIVYQALKSGKTEINLGIAPKANRWDFDWSAWALVDISCRRVYAFKILLHDGKQALPNKHFGFQGYLLCPNYGEPAAETRPIIYATETATLPPLEPYTVPEYAQDDDIDDFKPPVPPKPSMPTVNAAAQLANGVSDANGSVLLDIRDRLVSIDTNLARIAEAFEKLITVLPSSK
;
A
#
# COMPACT_ATOMS: atom_id res chain seq x y z
N MET A 1 -17.68 9.61 -9.81
CA MET A 1 -18.78 8.64 -9.68
C MET A 1 -19.45 8.88 -8.34
N ASN A 2 -20.77 9.05 -8.34
CA ASN A 2 -21.55 9.58 -7.23
C ASN A 2 -21.87 8.48 -6.21
N TYR A 3 -21.59 8.73 -4.92
CA TYR A 3 -21.60 7.73 -3.84
C TYR A 3 -23.03 7.23 -3.51
N ASP A 4 -24.06 8.02 -3.85
CA ASP A 4 -25.47 7.71 -3.57
C ASP A 4 -26.09 6.71 -4.56
N GLU A 5 -25.57 6.59 -5.79
CA GLU A 5 -26.12 5.65 -6.80
C GLU A 5 -25.77 4.19 -6.50
N MET A 6 -24.66 3.94 -5.79
CA MET A 6 -24.18 2.58 -5.53
C MET A 6 -25.00 1.88 -4.43
N HIS A 7 -25.51 2.62 -3.44
CA HIS A 7 -26.32 2.09 -2.35
C HIS A 7 -27.70 1.58 -2.81
N HIS A 8 -28.24 2.11 -3.91
CA HIS A 8 -29.53 1.69 -4.45
C HIS A 8 -29.49 0.41 -5.29
N SER A 9 -28.31 -0.04 -5.75
CA SER A 9 -28.21 -1.18 -6.67
C SER A 9 -27.99 -2.54 -5.99
N ILE A 10 -27.53 -2.56 -4.74
CA ILE A 10 -27.17 -3.80 -4.01
C ILE A 10 -28.37 -4.36 -3.20
N HIS A 11 -29.39 -3.53 -2.96
CA HIS A 11 -30.67 -3.97 -2.41
C HIS A 11 -31.72 -3.99 -3.52
N GLY A 12 -31.98 -5.18 -4.08
CA GLY A 12 -33.01 -5.37 -5.10
C GLY A 12 -34.34 -4.74 -4.70
N THR A 13 -35.02 -4.13 -5.69
CA THR A 13 -36.33 -3.53 -5.58
C THR A 13 -37.34 -4.52 -4.98
N GLY A 14 -37.61 -4.36 -3.68
CA GLY A 14 -38.76 -4.99 -3.05
C GLY A 14 -40.02 -4.43 -3.70
N ALA A 15 -40.80 -5.31 -4.34
CA ALA A 15 -42.09 -4.99 -4.92
C ALA A 15 -42.95 -4.25 -3.89
N THR A 16 -43.35 -3.02 -4.20
CA THR A 16 -44.42 -2.30 -3.54
C THR A 16 -45.74 -3.02 -3.83
N ILE A 17 -46.07 -4.01 -3.01
CA ILE A 17 -47.43 -4.50 -2.86
C ILE A 17 -48.20 -3.44 -2.07
N PRO A 18 -49.33 -2.91 -2.58
CA PRO A 18 -50.04 -1.81 -1.96
C PRO A 18 -50.70 -2.29 -0.66
N PRO A 19 -50.53 -1.58 0.48
CA PRO A 19 -51.37 -1.85 1.63
C PRO A 19 -52.80 -1.36 1.35
N ALA A 20 -53.73 -2.25 1.64
CA ALA A 20 -55.17 -2.14 1.43
C ALA A 20 -55.78 -0.90 2.10
N SER A 21 -56.89 -0.43 1.52
CA SER A 21 -57.71 0.65 2.05
C SER A 21 -58.14 0.37 3.49
N VAL A 22 -57.67 1.20 4.43
CA VAL A 22 -58.29 1.33 5.74
C VAL A 22 -59.14 2.58 5.73
N LYS A 23 -60.46 2.34 5.73
CA LYS A 23 -61.51 3.34 5.89
C LYS A 23 -61.28 4.17 7.16
N PRO A 24 -61.39 5.51 7.13
CA PRO A 24 -61.66 6.25 8.34
C PRO A 24 -63.13 6.01 8.72
N THR A 25 -63.35 5.11 9.66
CA THR A 25 -64.60 5.10 10.45
C THR A 25 -64.47 6.21 11.49
N SER A 26 -64.73 7.45 11.08
CA SER A 26 -65.00 8.56 12.00
C SER A 26 -66.47 8.94 11.87
N THR A 27 -67.33 8.05 12.34
CA THR A 27 -68.69 8.39 12.73
C THR A 27 -68.59 9.09 14.08
N ILE A 28 -68.90 10.39 14.09
CA ILE A 28 -69.33 11.29 15.19
C ILE A 28 -68.69 12.67 14.95
N LEU A 29 -69.24 13.36 13.95
CA LEU A 29 -69.51 14.81 13.93
C LEU A 29 -70.41 15.07 12.73
N ALA A 30 -71.52 14.31 12.70
CA ALA A 30 -72.67 14.63 11.89
C ALA A 30 -73.49 15.68 12.66
N THR A 31 -73.15 16.95 12.45
CA THR A 31 -74.06 18.05 12.72
C THR A 31 -73.81 19.16 11.70
N ALA A 32 -74.64 19.14 10.66
CA ALA A 32 -74.96 20.23 9.74
C ALA A 32 -73.81 20.81 8.88
N ASN A 33 -73.36 20.06 7.87
CA ASN A 33 -72.87 20.66 6.62
C ASN A 33 -74.06 20.93 5.70
N THR A 34 -74.80 22.00 5.99
CA THR A 34 -75.68 22.63 4.99
C THR A 34 -74.83 23.69 4.29
N VAL A 35 -74.07 23.27 3.28
CA VAL A 35 -73.35 24.20 2.40
C VAL A 35 -74.39 24.86 1.49
N VAL A 36 -74.87 26.03 1.89
CA VAL A 36 -75.50 26.98 0.98
C VAL A 36 -74.37 27.68 0.23
N ALA A 37 -74.39 27.57 -1.09
CA ALA A 37 -73.46 28.28 -1.97
C ALA A 37 -73.77 29.78 -1.95
N GLY A 38 -72.78 30.60 -1.56
CA GLY A 38 -72.85 32.06 -1.64
C GLY A 38 -71.47 32.69 -1.46
N GLY A 39 -71.00 33.43 -2.48
CA GLY A 39 -69.95 34.47 -2.41
C GLY A 39 -68.50 34.05 -2.11
N ASN A 40 -67.69 33.81 -3.15
CA ASN A 40 -66.23 33.66 -3.01
C ASN A 40 -65.56 35.02 -2.70
N SER A 41 -65.43 35.39 -1.43
CA SER A 41 -64.50 36.45 -0.99
C SER A 41 -63.06 35.90 -0.96
N PRO A 42 -62.07 36.53 -1.63
CA PRO A 42 -60.68 36.08 -1.62
C PRO A 42 -60.05 36.06 -0.21
N VAL A 43 -60.55 36.92 0.70
CA VAL A 43 -60.13 36.95 2.11
C VAL A 43 -60.47 35.64 2.82
N MET A 44 -61.66 35.07 2.57
CA MET A 44 -62.10 33.82 3.19
C MET A 44 -61.32 32.60 2.68
N ALA A 45 -60.92 32.60 1.41
CA ALA A 45 -60.09 31.53 0.85
C ALA A 45 -58.69 31.51 1.50
N THR A 46 -58.07 32.68 1.67
CA THR A 46 -56.78 32.82 2.37
C THR A 46 -56.90 32.41 3.85
N ALA A 47 -57.97 32.81 4.52
CA ALA A 47 -58.24 32.45 5.91
C ALA A 47 -58.39 30.92 6.10
N MET A 48 -59.06 30.23 5.19
CA MET A 48 -59.18 28.76 5.21
C MET A 48 -57.82 28.08 5.00
N GLN A 49 -56.98 28.58 4.10
CA GLN A 49 -55.64 28.03 3.89
C GLN A 49 -54.76 28.18 5.14
N VAL A 50 -54.81 29.34 5.81
CA VAL A 50 -54.08 29.56 7.07
C VAL A 50 -54.64 28.68 8.19
N LEU A 51 -55.96 28.48 8.24
CA LEU A 51 -56.60 27.60 9.22
C LEU A 51 -56.08 26.15 9.14
N ASP A 52 -55.94 25.59 7.93
CA ASP A 52 -55.40 24.25 7.73
C ASP A 52 -53.95 24.13 8.24
N GLN A 53 -53.13 25.14 7.98
CA GLN A 53 -51.74 25.17 8.47
C GLN A 53 -51.69 25.28 10.00
N LEU A 54 -52.54 26.10 10.61
CA LEU A 54 -52.59 26.27 12.06
C LEU A 54 -53.08 25.02 12.80
N SER A 55 -53.90 24.18 12.17
CA SER A 55 -54.35 22.93 12.79
C SER A 55 -53.18 22.03 13.16
N GLU A 56 -52.16 21.94 12.30
CA GLU A 56 -50.97 21.12 12.56
C GLU A 56 -50.05 21.78 13.59
N VAL A 57 -49.92 23.11 13.55
CA VAL A 57 -49.15 23.86 14.54
C VAL A 57 -49.76 23.73 15.93
N GLY A 58 -51.09 23.81 16.05
CA GLY A 58 -51.81 23.67 17.32
C GLY A 58 -51.69 22.27 17.95
N LYS A 59 -51.55 21.21 17.13
CA LYS A 59 -51.27 19.85 17.63
C LYS A 59 -49.86 19.75 18.24
N ALA A 60 -48.88 20.35 17.59
CA ALA A 60 -47.49 20.33 18.05
C ALA A 60 -47.21 21.31 19.20
N LEU A 61 -47.87 22.48 19.19
CA LEU A 61 -47.70 23.57 20.14
C LEU A 61 -49.06 23.96 20.75
N PRO A 62 -49.47 23.33 21.88
CA PRO A 62 -50.82 23.49 22.42
C PRO A 62 -51.26 24.93 22.75
N PHE A 63 -50.32 25.83 23.04
CA PHE A 63 -50.61 27.24 23.31
C PHE A 63 -51.01 28.04 22.04
N VAL A 64 -50.83 27.47 20.84
CA VAL A 64 -51.29 28.03 19.55
C VAL A 64 -52.71 27.55 19.19
N ALA A 65 -53.18 26.44 19.79
CA ALA A 65 -54.50 25.88 19.51
C ALA A 65 -55.68 26.86 19.68
N PRO A 66 -55.69 27.79 20.66
CA PRO A 66 -56.76 28.79 20.76
C PRO A 66 -56.90 29.66 19.50
N ALA A 67 -55.79 30.05 18.87
CA ALA A 67 -55.79 30.90 17.68
C ALA A 67 -56.47 30.20 16.50
N PHE A 68 -56.22 28.89 16.34
CA PHE A 68 -56.90 28.04 15.35
C PHE A 68 -58.41 28.01 15.56
N VAL A 69 -58.86 27.78 16.81
CA VAL A 69 -60.30 27.73 17.13
C VAL A 69 -60.97 29.09 16.88
N LEU A 70 -60.32 30.19 17.27
CA LEU A 70 -60.86 31.54 17.08
C LEU A 70 -60.96 31.93 15.60
N LEU A 71 -59.95 31.59 14.78
CA LEU A 71 -59.99 31.82 13.33
C LEU A 71 -61.13 31.01 12.69
N LYS A 72 -61.32 29.75 13.10
CA LYS A 72 -62.43 28.92 12.62
C LYS A 72 -63.79 29.56 12.93
N ILE A 73 -63.97 30.10 14.13
CA ILE A 73 -65.20 30.79 14.52
C ILE A 73 -65.44 32.02 13.64
N ILE A 74 -64.42 32.84 13.38
CA ILE A 74 -64.53 34.00 12.47
C ILE A 74 -64.99 33.54 11.08
N ILE A 75 -64.33 32.52 10.50
CA ILE A 75 -64.68 31.99 9.17
C ILE A 75 -66.12 31.47 9.15
N ASP A 76 -66.52 30.68 10.14
CA ASP A 76 -67.87 30.12 10.23
C ASP A 76 -68.94 31.21 10.38
N MET A 77 -68.60 32.34 11.01
CA MET A 77 -69.49 33.49 11.14
C MET A 77 -69.63 34.24 9.83
N GLU A 78 -68.52 34.63 9.21
CA GLU A 78 -68.54 35.42 7.97
C GLU A 78 -69.12 34.64 6.79
N ARG A 79 -68.94 33.32 6.73
CA ARG A 79 -69.59 32.45 5.72
C ARG A 79 -71.12 32.40 5.82
N ARG A 80 -71.70 32.71 6.97
CA ARG A 80 -73.16 32.63 7.20
C ARG A 80 -73.88 33.92 6.84
N VAL A 81 -73.16 35.01 6.63
CA VAL A 81 -73.74 36.33 6.38
C VAL A 81 -73.96 36.53 4.88
N ALA A 82 -75.08 37.16 4.51
CA ALA A 82 -75.45 37.38 3.11
C ALA A 82 -74.87 38.68 2.52
N ASP A 83 -74.54 39.66 3.37
CA ASP A 83 -73.95 40.95 3.01
C ASP A 83 -72.44 41.04 3.33
N VAL A 84 -71.66 41.48 2.36
CA VAL A 84 -70.22 41.77 2.51
C VAL A 84 -70.06 43.11 3.23
N ASP A 85 -69.18 43.17 4.23
CA ASP A 85 -68.89 44.39 4.98
C ASP A 85 -67.37 44.63 4.99
N ALA A 86 -66.93 45.77 4.48
CA ALA A 86 -65.50 45.99 4.25
C ALA A 86 -64.69 46.03 5.56
N LYS A 87 -65.30 46.44 6.68
CA LYS A 87 -64.62 46.50 7.99
C LYS A 87 -64.37 45.09 8.55
N CYS A 88 -65.36 44.20 8.40
CA CYS A 88 -65.20 42.80 8.78
C CYS A 88 -64.16 42.11 7.90
N ASP A 89 -64.23 42.28 6.57
CA ASP A 89 -63.26 41.70 5.64
C ASP A 89 -61.83 42.22 5.91
N ASP A 90 -61.65 43.53 6.16
CA ASP A 90 -60.34 44.10 6.53
C ASP A 90 -59.79 43.51 7.83
N LEU A 91 -60.63 43.37 8.85
CA LEU A 91 -60.23 42.79 10.13
C LEU A 91 -59.86 41.29 9.98
N VAL A 92 -60.62 40.52 9.20
CA VAL A 92 -60.30 39.11 8.90
C VAL A 92 -58.98 39.00 8.13
N ASP A 93 -58.74 39.87 7.15
CA ASP A 93 -57.51 39.88 6.36
C ASP A 93 -56.28 40.16 7.23
N ARG A 94 -56.35 41.14 8.13
CA ARG A 94 -55.27 41.45 9.09
C ARG A 94 -55.03 40.32 10.10
N VAL A 95 -56.09 39.75 10.62
CA VAL A 95 -56.02 38.57 11.52
C VAL A 95 -55.36 37.39 10.80
N THR A 96 -55.78 37.12 9.56
CA THR A 96 -55.23 36.02 8.74
C THR A 96 -53.75 36.25 8.45
N PHE A 97 -53.36 37.49 8.10
CA PHE A 97 -51.98 37.86 7.88
C PHE A 97 -51.12 37.61 9.14
N MET A 98 -51.55 38.10 10.31
CA MET A 98 -50.86 37.87 11.58
C MET A 98 -50.66 36.38 11.87
N LEU A 99 -51.69 35.57 11.67
CA LEU A 99 -51.68 34.14 11.96
C LEU A 99 -50.85 33.32 10.97
N SER A 100 -50.67 33.80 9.73
CA SER A 100 -49.87 33.12 8.69
C SER A 100 -48.40 32.93 9.06
N HIS A 101 -47.89 33.66 10.06
CA HIS A 101 -46.51 33.56 10.53
C HIS A 101 -46.29 32.51 11.64
N LEU A 102 -47.34 32.04 12.30
CA LEU A 102 -47.23 31.06 13.39
C LEU A 102 -46.65 29.69 12.97
N PRO A 103 -46.81 29.19 11.73
CA PRO A 103 -46.16 27.95 11.29
C PRO A 103 -44.62 27.95 11.41
N ILE A 104 -43.98 29.12 11.44
CA ILE A 104 -42.52 29.23 11.63
C ILE A 104 -42.08 28.70 12.99
N LEU A 105 -42.97 28.71 14.00
CA LEU A 105 -42.68 28.21 15.35
C LEU A 105 -42.31 26.71 15.38
N LEU A 106 -42.66 25.93 14.35
CA LEU A 106 -42.23 24.53 14.24
C LEU A 106 -40.75 24.37 13.87
N LYS A 107 -40.12 25.42 13.34
CA LYS A 107 -38.75 25.39 12.81
C LYS A 107 -37.75 26.13 13.70
N ILE A 108 -38.21 26.77 14.77
CA ILE A 108 -37.39 27.59 15.66
C ILE A 108 -37.60 27.18 17.11
N GLU A 109 -36.61 27.47 17.96
CA GLU A 109 -36.75 27.28 19.40
C GLU A 109 -37.69 28.36 19.99
N VAL A 110 -38.78 27.93 20.62
CA VAL A 110 -39.80 28.84 21.17
C VAL A 110 -39.34 29.41 22.51
N MET A 111 -38.87 30.66 22.49
CA MET A 111 -38.54 31.41 23.71
C MET A 111 -39.78 31.81 24.52
N ALA A 112 -39.60 32.03 25.83
CA ALA A 112 -40.67 32.48 26.71
C ALA A 112 -41.29 33.84 26.30
N SER A 113 -40.50 34.72 25.68
CA SER A 113 -40.99 35.97 25.08
C SER A 113 -41.93 35.72 23.92
N THR A 114 -41.57 34.81 22.99
CA THR A 114 -42.42 34.41 21.86
C THR A 114 -43.73 33.81 22.32
N ARG A 115 -43.72 32.99 23.37
CA ARG A 115 -44.95 32.44 23.98
C ARG A 115 -45.87 33.56 24.50
N LYS A 116 -45.34 34.54 25.22
CA LYS A 116 -46.13 35.70 25.70
C LYS A 116 -46.74 36.52 24.56
N VAL A 117 -46.07 36.60 23.41
CA VAL A 117 -46.63 37.24 22.21
C VAL A 117 -47.83 36.44 21.68
N VAL A 118 -47.71 35.11 21.60
CA VAL A 118 -48.82 34.24 21.16
C VAL A 118 -50.01 34.29 22.13
N ASP A 119 -49.78 34.37 23.44
CA ASP A 119 -50.85 34.54 24.42
C ASP A 119 -51.60 35.87 24.19
N ARG A 120 -50.88 36.98 23.93
CA ARG A 120 -51.50 38.27 23.57
C ARG A 120 -52.25 38.23 22.23
N ILE A 121 -51.75 37.46 21.26
CA ILE A 121 -52.47 37.20 20.00
C ILE A 121 -53.79 36.51 20.29
N ASN A 122 -53.81 35.49 21.14
CA ASN A 122 -55.04 34.77 21.50
C ASN A 122 -56.06 35.71 22.13
N ASP A 123 -55.65 36.61 23.03
CA ASP A 123 -56.57 37.59 23.65
C ASP A 123 -57.08 38.61 22.64
N THR A 124 -56.22 39.15 21.79
CA THR A 124 -56.61 40.08 20.72
C THR A 124 -57.56 39.43 19.71
N MET A 125 -57.36 38.14 19.42
CA MET A 125 -58.24 37.35 18.58
C MET A 125 -59.63 37.17 19.21
N LYS A 126 -59.71 36.97 20.53
CA LYS A 126 -61.01 36.91 21.23
C LYS A 126 -61.76 38.23 21.06
N ASP A 127 -61.07 39.36 21.18
CA ASP A 127 -61.67 40.68 21.02
C ASP A 127 -62.15 40.91 19.59
N ALA A 128 -61.36 40.50 18.59
CA ALA A 128 -61.77 40.56 17.18
C ALA A 128 -63.01 39.70 16.89
N VAL A 129 -63.04 38.44 17.36
CA VAL A 129 -64.20 37.54 17.20
C VAL A 129 -65.42 38.12 17.90
N ALA A 130 -65.26 38.63 19.13
CA ALA A 130 -66.34 39.19 19.91
C ALA A 130 -66.92 40.46 19.27
N LEU A 131 -66.07 41.31 18.68
CA LEU A 131 -66.46 42.50 17.92
C LEU A 131 -67.21 42.13 16.65
N ILE A 132 -66.69 41.22 15.83
CA ILE A 132 -67.38 40.73 14.62
C ILE A 132 -68.75 40.13 15.01
N ALA A 133 -68.81 39.35 16.08
CA ALA A 133 -70.05 38.76 16.56
C ALA A 133 -71.08 39.77 17.06
N ALA A 134 -70.64 40.78 17.81
CA ALA A 134 -71.52 41.85 18.27
C ALA A 134 -72.01 42.71 17.10
N TYR A 135 -71.11 43.03 16.17
CA TYR A 135 -71.41 43.83 14.99
C TYR A 135 -72.39 43.11 14.05
N ARG A 136 -72.13 41.85 13.68
CA ARG A 136 -73.02 41.06 12.80
C ARG A 136 -74.38 40.74 13.43
N LYS A 137 -74.51 40.85 14.76
CA LYS A 137 -75.81 40.72 15.45
C LYS A 137 -76.68 41.97 15.30
N GLN A 138 -76.10 43.14 15.02
CA GLN A 138 -76.86 44.35 14.72
C GLN A 138 -77.47 44.29 13.33
N ASN A 139 -78.72 44.74 13.21
CA ASN A 139 -79.40 44.95 11.95
C ASN A 139 -78.64 46.01 11.12
N ARG A 140 -78.72 45.91 9.80
CA ARG A 140 -77.94 46.73 8.86
C ARG A 140 -78.13 48.23 9.09
N VAL A 141 -79.35 48.67 9.40
CA VAL A 141 -79.64 50.08 9.75
C VAL A 141 -78.87 50.52 11.01
N ALA A 142 -78.90 49.69 12.07
CA ALA A 142 -78.22 49.98 13.34
C ALA A 142 -76.68 49.97 13.19
N ARG A 143 -76.15 49.08 12.35
CA ARG A 143 -74.71 48.99 12.04
C ARG A 143 -74.16 50.28 11.42
N ARG A 144 -74.93 50.89 10.51
CA ARG A 144 -74.52 52.08 9.74
C ARG A 144 -74.71 53.38 10.53
N LEU A 145 -75.81 53.52 11.27
CA LEU A 145 -76.09 54.73 12.08
C LEU A 145 -75.28 54.79 13.38
N SER A 146 -74.80 53.67 13.93
CA SER A 146 -73.92 53.67 15.09
C SER A 146 -72.47 53.98 14.70
N ILE A 147 -72.17 55.26 14.49
CA ILE A 147 -70.85 55.75 14.04
C ILE A 147 -69.71 55.28 14.97
N SER A 148 -69.99 55.09 16.27
CA SER A 148 -69.05 54.55 17.27
C SER A 148 -68.48 53.16 16.93
N ASN A 149 -69.12 52.41 16.01
CA ASN A 149 -68.63 51.12 15.56
C ASN A 149 -67.28 51.25 14.87
N ARG A 150 -67.07 52.33 14.11
CA ARG A 150 -65.82 52.57 13.41
C ARG A 150 -64.64 52.72 14.38
N ASP A 151 -64.82 53.47 15.46
CA ASP A 151 -63.79 53.65 16.49
C ASP A 151 -63.43 52.32 17.19
N LYS A 152 -64.41 51.43 17.36
CA LYS A 152 -64.19 50.08 17.91
C LYS A 152 -63.39 49.19 16.95
N PHE A 153 -63.68 49.26 15.64
CA PHE A 153 -62.88 48.56 14.63
C PHE A 153 -61.45 49.14 14.53
N LEU A 154 -61.29 50.47 14.59
CA LEU A 154 -59.97 51.11 14.66
C LEU A 154 -59.14 50.62 15.85
N THR A 155 -59.75 50.61 17.05
CA THR A 155 -59.08 50.13 18.28
C THR A 155 -58.68 48.66 18.19
N CYS A 156 -59.55 47.82 17.62
CA CYS A 156 -59.27 46.40 17.44
C CYS A 156 -58.16 46.17 16.39
N VAL A 157 -58.20 46.90 15.28
CA VAL A 157 -57.17 46.87 14.24
C VAL A 157 -55.81 47.30 14.78
N ASP A 158 -55.76 48.36 15.60
CA ASP A 158 -54.51 48.79 16.24
C ASP A 158 -53.91 47.71 17.14
N SER A 159 -54.76 46.98 17.87
CA SER A 159 -54.35 45.87 18.73
C SER A 159 -53.84 44.67 17.93
N VAL A 160 -54.50 44.31 16.82
CA VAL A 160 -54.05 43.26 15.88
C VAL A 160 -52.72 43.65 15.23
N ASN A 161 -52.59 44.90 14.77
CA ASN A 161 -51.37 45.40 14.15
C ASN A 161 -50.19 45.41 15.15
N ALA A 162 -50.43 45.79 16.41
CA ALA A 162 -49.42 45.76 17.46
C ALA A 162 -48.94 44.32 17.75
N CYS A 163 -49.86 43.36 17.88
CA CYS A 163 -49.52 41.96 18.08
C CYS A 163 -48.76 41.36 16.88
N CYS A 164 -49.14 41.73 15.65
CA CYS A 164 -48.44 41.29 14.45
C CYS A 164 -47.00 41.83 14.41
N LYS A 165 -46.78 43.11 14.73
CA LYS A 165 -45.43 43.71 14.82
C LYS A 165 -44.57 43.02 15.89
N ASP A 166 -45.14 42.77 17.06
CA ASP A 166 -44.45 42.05 18.14
C ASP A 166 -44.07 40.61 17.73
N LEU A 167 -44.96 39.93 16.99
CA LEU A 167 -44.70 38.60 16.47
C LEU A 167 -43.56 38.60 15.45
N LEU A 168 -43.61 39.48 14.46
CA LEU A 168 -42.56 39.61 13.44
C LEU A 168 -41.19 39.93 14.06
N MET A 169 -41.16 40.81 15.08
CA MET A 169 -39.94 41.12 15.83
C MET A 169 -39.45 39.91 16.63
N SER A 170 -40.35 39.19 17.31
CA SER A 170 -39.99 38.00 18.10
C SER A 170 -39.49 36.84 17.23
N LEU A 171 -39.93 36.75 15.98
CA LEU A 171 -39.51 35.75 15.02
C LEU A 171 -38.28 36.18 14.19
N GLN A 172 -37.75 37.39 14.41
CA GLN A 172 -36.65 37.99 13.64
C GLN A 172 -36.91 38.02 12.12
N ILE A 173 -38.18 38.14 11.73
CA ILE A 173 -38.57 38.15 10.30
C ILE A 173 -38.33 39.55 9.73
N HIS A 174 -37.26 39.73 8.97
CA HIS A 174 -37.00 40.93 8.19
C HIS A 174 -37.78 40.87 6.86
N GLN A 175 -39.02 41.34 6.83
CA GLN A 175 -39.78 41.45 5.57
C GLN A 175 -39.60 42.84 4.92
N SER A 176 -39.24 42.84 3.63
CA SER A 176 -38.99 44.05 2.83
C SER A 176 -40.18 44.50 1.95
N VAL A 177 -41.25 43.71 1.79
CA VAL A 177 -42.40 44.08 0.93
C VAL A 177 -43.67 43.34 1.40
N GLN A 178 -44.49 43.93 2.30
CA GLN A 178 -45.93 43.66 2.56
C GLN A 178 -46.47 44.30 3.87
N LEU A 179 -45.90 45.42 4.33
CA LEU A 179 -46.44 46.16 5.49
C LEU A 179 -47.75 46.91 5.18
N ASP A 180 -48.19 46.96 3.91
CA ASP A 180 -49.36 47.72 3.49
C ASP A 180 -50.64 47.31 4.23
N ILE A 181 -50.82 46.01 4.47
CA ILE A 181 -51.94 45.47 5.27
C ILE A 181 -51.92 46.03 6.69
N LEU A 182 -50.75 46.28 7.29
CA LEU A 182 -50.63 46.81 8.65
C LEU A 182 -50.71 48.35 8.71
N THR A 183 -50.61 49.04 7.57
CA THR A 183 -50.58 50.51 7.50
C THR A 183 -51.79 51.14 6.82
N ARG A 184 -52.62 50.38 6.10
CA ARG A 184 -53.83 50.90 5.46
C ARG A 184 -54.87 51.34 6.48
N ALA A 185 -55.66 52.37 6.17
CA ALA A 185 -56.78 52.81 7.00
C ALA A 185 -57.93 51.79 6.97
N VAL A 186 -58.72 51.73 8.04
CA VAL A 186 -59.95 50.92 8.07
C VAL A 186 -60.92 51.43 6.98
N PRO A 187 -61.42 50.57 6.08
CA PRO A 187 -62.26 50.98 4.97
C PRO A 187 -63.59 51.56 5.47
N MET A 188 -64.14 52.47 4.67
CA MET A 188 -65.45 53.07 4.88
C MET A 188 -66.37 52.60 3.74
N ASP A 189 -67.49 51.97 4.08
CA ASP A 189 -68.48 51.61 3.07
C ASP A 189 -69.24 52.86 2.59
N GLU A 190 -69.76 52.85 1.37
CA GLU A 190 -70.59 53.94 0.83
C GLU A 190 -71.80 54.25 1.74
N GLU A 191 -72.36 53.23 2.39
CA GLU A 191 -73.46 53.34 3.35
C GLU A 191 -73.04 54.01 4.67
N ASP A 192 -71.77 53.87 5.09
CA ASP A 192 -71.25 54.55 6.28
C ASP A 192 -71.06 56.05 5.99
N ALA A 193 -70.53 56.38 4.81
CA ALA A 193 -70.42 57.76 4.36
C ALA A 193 -71.80 58.43 4.23
N ALA A 194 -72.80 57.67 3.76
CA ALA A 194 -74.18 58.13 3.72
C ALA A 194 -74.76 58.39 5.12
N ALA A 195 -74.45 57.53 6.11
CA ALA A 195 -74.85 57.74 7.50
C ALA A 195 -74.18 58.97 8.14
N GLU A 196 -72.87 59.16 7.94
CA GLU A 196 -72.14 60.34 8.41
C GLU A 196 -72.73 61.64 7.80
N ASN A 197 -73.02 61.63 6.49
CA ASN A 197 -73.65 62.76 5.80
C ASN A 197 -75.09 63.01 6.29
N PHE A 198 -75.85 61.95 6.56
CA PHE A 198 -77.22 62.05 7.07
C PHE A 198 -77.25 62.68 8.46
N VAL A 199 -76.35 62.25 9.37
CA VAL A 199 -76.23 62.86 10.70
C VAL A 199 -75.77 64.32 10.60
N ALA A 200 -74.80 64.62 9.73
CA ALA A 200 -74.34 65.99 9.50
C ALA A 200 -75.46 66.91 8.99
N ALA A 201 -76.32 66.42 8.10
CA ALA A 201 -77.46 67.16 7.57
C ALA A 201 -78.54 67.46 8.63
N HIS A 202 -78.63 66.66 9.70
CA HIS A 202 -79.64 66.75 10.75
C HIS A 202 -79.12 67.35 12.08
N GLY A 203 -78.08 68.19 12.01
CA GLY A 203 -77.58 68.96 13.15
C GLY A 203 -76.30 68.41 13.80
N GLY A 204 -75.73 67.33 13.26
CA GLY A 204 -74.42 66.81 13.63
C GLY A 204 -74.36 66.02 14.94
N ASP A 205 -75.46 65.92 15.70
CA ASP A 205 -75.55 65.12 16.91
C ASP A 205 -76.07 63.70 16.58
N VAL A 206 -75.19 62.71 16.71
CA VAL A 206 -75.49 61.29 16.46
C VAL A 206 -76.59 60.80 17.39
N ASP A 207 -76.59 61.22 18.66
CA ASP A 207 -77.53 60.73 19.66
C ASP A 207 -78.95 61.24 19.37
N ALA A 208 -79.09 62.47 18.86
CA ALA A 208 -80.38 63.02 18.46
C ALA A 208 -81.03 62.22 17.31
N VAL A 209 -80.22 61.77 16.34
CA VAL A 209 -80.70 60.97 15.19
C VAL A 209 -81.03 59.53 15.61
N VAL A 210 -80.20 58.92 16.44
CA VAL A 210 -80.33 57.51 16.84
C VAL A 210 -81.55 57.26 17.75
N HIS A 211 -81.96 58.24 18.56
CA HIS A 211 -83.10 58.11 19.48
C HIS A 211 -84.44 58.58 18.87
N ASP A 212 -84.44 59.18 17.68
CA ASP A 212 -85.65 59.60 16.97
C ASP A 212 -86.08 58.53 15.94
N ARG A 213 -87.22 57.89 16.20
CA ARG A 213 -87.77 56.82 15.36
C ARG A 213 -88.11 57.29 13.94
N GLU A 214 -88.52 58.54 13.74
CA GLU A 214 -88.87 59.05 12.42
C GLU A 214 -87.62 59.33 11.58
N LEU A 215 -86.55 59.86 12.19
CA LEU A 215 -85.27 60.08 11.49
C LEU A 215 -84.58 58.77 11.10
N VAL A 216 -84.61 57.74 11.97
CA VAL A 216 -84.08 56.41 11.65
C VAL A 216 -84.87 55.76 10.50
N LYS A 217 -86.19 55.96 10.45
CA LYS A 217 -87.05 55.46 9.37
C LYS A 217 -86.79 56.17 8.05
N GLU A 218 -86.55 57.48 8.09
CA GLU A 218 -86.16 58.27 6.91
C GLU A 218 -84.84 57.77 6.34
N PHE A 219 -83.82 57.57 7.18
CA PHE A 219 -82.53 57.01 6.75
C PHE A 219 -82.68 55.62 6.13
N ALA A 220 -83.45 54.73 6.77
CA ALA A 220 -83.70 53.39 6.25
C ALA A 220 -84.38 53.42 4.87
N GLN A 221 -85.35 54.32 4.66
CA GLN A 221 -85.98 54.49 3.34
C GLN A 221 -85.01 55.05 2.29
N GLN A 222 -84.19 56.05 2.64
CA GLN A 222 -83.19 56.63 1.73
C GLN A 222 -82.16 55.60 1.27
N GLN A 223 -81.78 54.65 2.15
CA GLN A 223 -80.81 53.59 1.86
C GLN A 223 -81.46 52.27 1.40
N HIS A 224 -82.76 52.25 1.15
CA HIS A 224 -83.52 51.04 0.77
C HIS A 224 -83.37 49.86 1.75
N LEU A 225 -83.24 50.14 3.04
CA LEU A 225 -83.12 49.18 4.13
C LEU A 225 -84.47 48.90 4.80
N VAL A 226 -84.66 47.66 5.24
CA VAL A 226 -85.89 47.24 5.95
C VAL A 226 -85.78 47.65 7.42
N MET A 227 -86.78 48.40 7.91
CA MET A 227 -86.92 48.72 9.32
C MET A 227 -87.86 47.71 9.99
N ASP A 228 -87.37 47.03 11.01
CA ASP A 228 -88.18 46.23 11.94
C ASP A 228 -88.16 46.85 13.35
N ASP A 229 -89.04 46.37 14.24
CA ASP A 229 -89.14 46.92 15.60
C ASP A 229 -87.89 46.65 16.47
N SER A 230 -86.98 45.77 16.04
CA SER A 230 -85.73 45.47 16.75
C SER A 230 -84.61 46.47 16.48
N VAL A 231 -84.72 47.28 15.42
CA VAL A 231 -83.70 48.28 15.03
C VAL A 231 -83.49 49.32 16.13
N MET A 232 -84.58 49.85 16.71
CA MET A 232 -84.50 50.86 17.77
C MET A 232 -83.93 50.28 19.07
N GLU A 233 -84.22 49.02 19.38
CA GLU A 233 -83.66 48.34 20.56
C GLU A 233 -82.14 48.10 20.39
N GLN A 234 -81.70 47.73 19.19
CA GLN A 234 -80.29 47.48 18.88
C GLN A 234 -79.45 48.75 18.77
N LEU A 235 -80.05 49.87 18.37
CA LEU A 235 -79.42 51.19 18.36
C LEU A 235 -79.11 51.69 19.78
N ASN A 236 -80.01 51.41 20.74
CA ASN A 236 -79.83 51.73 22.15
C ASN A 236 -78.94 50.71 22.89
N ALA A 237 -78.61 49.58 22.27
CA ALA A 237 -77.77 48.55 22.86
C ALA A 237 -76.27 48.91 22.73
N ASN A 238 -75.58 48.98 23.86
CA ASN A 238 -74.13 49.20 23.86
C ASN A 238 -73.39 47.95 23.35
N ILE A 239 -72.79 48.03 22.16
CA ILE A 239 -71.96 46.94 21.62
C ILE A 239 -70.85 46.51 22.60
N ALA A 240 -70.31 47.42 23.42
CA ALA A 240 -69.24 47.06 24.36
C ALA A 240 -69.70 45.98 25.37
N ASP A 241 -70.97 46.00 25.78
CA ASP A 241 -71.53 44.98 26.67
C ASP A 241 -71.72 43.64 25.94
N SER A 242 -72.18 43.68 24.67
CA SER A 242 -72.27 42.48 23.84
C SER A 242 -70.90 41.88 23.52
N VAL A 243 -69.88 42.71 23.30
CA VAL A 243 -68.49 42.27 23.09
C VAL A 243 -67.97 41.59 24.35
N ARG A 244 -68.14 42.19 25.53
CA ARG A 244 -67.74 41.60 26.81
C ARG A 244 -68.44 40.27 27.09
N GLN A 245 -69.74 40.18 26.82
CA GLN A 245 -70.48 38.92 26.97
C GLN A 245 -70.00 37.84 25.99
N ASN A 246 -69.74 38.21 24.73
CA ASN A 246 -69.19 37.30 23.74
C ASN A 246 -67.77 36.84 24.10
N HIS A 247 -66.93 37.74 24.62
CA HIS A 247 -65.58 37.43 25.08
C HIS A 247 -65.61 36.35 26.18
N VAL A 248 -66.43 36.53 27.22
CA VAL A 248 -66.60 35.52 28.30
C VAL A 248 -67.09 34.18 27.75
N ARG A 249 -68.03 34.20 26.80
CA ARG A 249 -68.53 32.97 26.15
C ARG A 249 -67.44 32.25 25.37
N LEU A 250 -66.60 33.00 24.64
CA LEU A 250 -65.48 32.46 23.88
C LEU A 250 -64.43 31.84 24.81
N GLU A 251 -64.16 32.43 25.98
CA GLU A 251 -63.27 31.82 26.98
C GLU A 251 -63.77 30.46 27.47
N GLY A 252 -65.09 30.30 27.65
CA GLY A 252 -65.70 29.00 27.95
C GLY A 252 -65.46 27.97 26.84
N ILE A 253 -65.75 28.35 25.58
CA ILE A 253 -65.54 27.48 24.40
C ILE A 253 -64.07 27.09 24.24
N LEU A 254 -63.15 28.02 24.47
CA LEU A 254 -61.71 27.76 24.40
C LEU A 254 -61.26 26.82 25.49
N ARG A 255 -61.73 26.99 26.74
CA ARG A 255 -61.37 26.09 27.85
C ARG A 255 -61.77 24.65 27.54
N ASP A 256 -62.96 24.45 26.98
CA ASP A 256 -63.49 23.12 26.65
C ASP A 256 -62.75 22.48 25.45
N ASN A 257 -62.45 23.25 24.40
CA ASN A 257 -61.75 22.74 23.20
C ASN A 257 -60.24 22.57 23.39
N VAL A 258 -59.60 23.38 24.24
CA VAL A 258 -58.19 23.22 24.58
C VAL A 258 -58.01 21.99 25.47
N GLN A 259 -58.93 21.71 26.39
CA GLN A 259 -58.92 20.45 27.15
C GLN A 259 -59.05 19.22 26.24
N SER A 260 -59.91 19.22 25.22
CA SER A 260 -59.99 18.10 24.28
C SER A 260 -58.74 17.96 23.41
N SER A 261 -58.17 19.08 22.95
CA SER A 261 -56.95 19.09 22.12
C SER A 261 -55.69 18.68 22.90
N ILE A 262 -55.61 19.04 24.19
CA ILE A 262 -54.56 18.56 25.11
C ILE A 262 -54.73 17.05 25.36
N VAL A 263 -55.95 16.56 25.53
CA VAL A 263 -56.21 15.13 25.75
C VAL A 263 -55.91 14.30 24.51
N ASP A 264 -56.25 14.76 23.31
CA ASP A 264 -55.92 14.05 22.06
C ASP A 264 -54.44 14.19 21.69
N GLY A 265 -53.81 15.34 21.99
CA GLY A 265 -52.35 15.52 21.91
C GLY A 265 -51.59 14.62 22.89
N LEU A 266 -52.08 14.47 24.13
CA LEU A 266 -51.53 13.54 25.12
C LEU A 266 -51.80 12.08 24.75
N LYS A 267 -52.91 11.74 24.10
CA LYS A 267 -53.17 10.40 23.58
C LYS A 267 -52.26 10.05 22.40
N ASN A 268 -51.97 11.00 21.52
CA ASN A 268 -51.00 10.80 20.44
C ASN A 268 -49.58 10.73 21.02
N LEU A 269 -49.21 11.56 21.99
CA LEU A 269 -47.94 11.46 22.71
C LEU A 269 -47.83 10.15 23.50
N ALA A 270 -48.92 9.67 24.11
CA ALA A 270 -48.97 8.40 24.82
C ALA A 270 -48.98 7.21 23.85
N ALA A 271 -49.55 7.34 22.65
CA ALA A 271 -49.44 6.34 21.59
C ALA A 271 -48.03 6.32 20.99
N ASP A 272 -47.38 7.47 20.85
CA ASP A 272 -45.98 7.59 20.44
C ASP A 272 -45.06 7.04 21.54
N MET A 273 -45.33 7.31 22.83
CA MET A 273 -44.60 6.74 23.97
C MET A 273 -44.86 5.24 24.13
N LEU A 274 -46.09 4.76 23.88
CA LEU A 274 -46.40 3.32 23.86
C LEU A 274 -45.77 2.64 22.64
N SER A 275 -45.63 3.33 21.51
CA SER A 275 -44.89 2.83 20.34
C SER A 275 -43.38 2.82 20.58
N ALA A 276 -42.86 3.79 21.35
CA ALA A 276 -41.48 3.87 21.81
C ALA A 276 -41.17 2.85 22.92
N GLU A 277 -42.13 2.52 23.78
CA GLU A 277 -42.04 1.41 24.76
C GLU A 277 -42.24 0.05 24.10
N ALA A 278 -42.95 -0.01 22.97
CA ALA A 278 -43.06 -1.20 22.13
C ALA A 278 -41.85 -1.38 21.20
N GLU A 279 -40.88 -0.46 21.17
CA GLU A 279 -39.58 -0.74 20.57
C GLU A 279 -38.94 -1.92 21.30
N GLN A 280 -38.48 -2.88 20.51
CA GLN A 280 -37.81 -4.07 21.02
C GLN A 280 -36.61 -3.61 21.85
N LYS A 281 -36.68 -3.79 23.17
CA LYS A 281 -35.53 -3.54 24.05
C LYS A 281 -34.44 -4.53 23.68
N PHE A 282 -33.30 -4.00 23.28
CA PHE A 282 -32.12 -4.79 22.98
C PHE A 282 -31.12 -4.64 24.11
N VAL A 283 -30.31 -5.67 24.34
CA VAL A 283 -29.19 -5.61 25.26
C VAL A 283 -27.94 -5.31 24.44
N CYS A 284 -27.20 -4.27 24.82
CA CYS A 284 -25.96 -3.91 24.15
C CYS A 284 -24.90 -4.97 24.41
N VAL A 285 -24.39 -5.62 23.37
CA VAL A 285 -23.38 -6.68 23.47
C VAL A 285 -22.03 -6.23 24.06
N GLN A 286 -21.84 -4.92 24.25
CA GLN A 286 -20.57 -4.32 24.70
C GLN A 286 -20.59 -3.87 26.17
N CYS A 287 -21.77 -3.53 26.70
CA CYS A 287 -21.91 -2.97 28.05
C CYS A 287 -23.06 -3.58 28.84
N ASP A 288 -23.78 -4.55 28.29
CA ASP A 288 -24.95 -5.24 28.85
C ASP A 288 -26.08 -4.31 29.31
N LYS A 289 -26.09 -3.05 28.86
CA LYS A 289 -27.17 -2.10 29.13
C LYS A 289 -28.27 -2.24 28.09
N GLU A 290 -29.51 -2.22 28.58
CA GLU A 290 -30.69 -2.16 27.72
C GLU A 290 -30.70 -0.85 26.92
N PHE A 291 -31.03 -0.95 25.63
CA PHE A 291 -31.19 0.20 24.76
C PHE A 291 -32.28 -0.05 23.73
N THR A 292 -32.77 1.04 23.17
CA THR A 292 -33.69 1.04 22.02
C THR A 292 -33.03 1.77 20.86
N ASP A 293 -33.36 1.44 19.62
CA ASP A 293 -32.70 2.04 18.45
C ASP A 293 -32.89 3.58 18.40
N TYR A 294 -33.98 4.10 18.95
CA TYR A 294 -34.21 5.54 19.08
C TYR A 294 -33.31 6.24 20.13
N THR A 295 -32.94 5.54 21.21
CA THR A 295 -32.03 6.08 22.26
C THR A 295 -30.54 5.90 21.91
N ASN A 296 -30.28 5.35 20.72
CA ASN A 296 -28.98 4.93 20.27
C ASN A 296 -28.19 6.04 19.56
N GLY A 297 -27.75 7.06 20.31
CA GLY A 297 -26.97 8.17 19.78
C GLY A 297 -25.46 7.87 19.62
N PRO A 298 -24.69 8.69 18.87
CA PRO A 298 -23.24 8.52 18.68
C PRO A 298 -22.39 8.49 19.96
N LYS A 299 -22.99 8.88 21.11
CA LYS A 299 -22.37 8.89 22.44
C LYS A 299 -23.07 7.97 23.44
N ALA A 300 -23.91 7.03 22.99
CA ALA A 300 -24.73 6.21 23.88
C ALA A 300 -23.90 5.26 24.76
N CYS A 301 -22.76 4.77 24.24
CA CYS A 301 -21.80 3.94 24.97
C CYS A 301 -20.69 4.81 25.57
N SER A 302 -20.42 4.59 26.86
CA SER A 302 -19.64 5.49 27.72
C SER A 302 -18.12 5.23 27.77
N PHE A 303 -17.54 4.42 26.89
CA PHE A 303 -16.12 4.01 26.98
C PHE A 303 -15.25 4.59 25.88
N HIS A 304 -14.18 5.34 26.17
CA HIS A 304 -13.31 5.89 25.11
C HIS A 304 -12.37 4.81 24.53
N ARG A 305 -12.03 4.90 23.25
CA ARG A 305 -10.96 4.08 22.63
C ARG A 305 -9.59 4.53 23.10
N ALA A 306 -9.02 3.82 24.07
CA ALA A 306 -7.57 3.80 24.24
C ALA A 306 -6.98 2.70 23.33
N GLU A 307 -5.78 2.90 22.80
CA GLU A 307 -5.05 1.83 22.09
C GLU A 307 -4.64 0.74 23.09
N PHE A 308 -4.60 -0.52 22.64
CA PHE A 308 -4.20 -1.64 23.48
C PHE A 308 -2.72 -1.50 23.87
N ASP A 309 -2.44 -1.46 25.17
CA ASP A 309 -1.08 -1.41 25.69
C ASP A 309 -0.49 -2.83 25.72
N ALA A 310 0.26 -3.17 24.67
CA ALA A 310 0.87 -4.50 24.53
C ALA A 310 1.83 -4.87 25.70
N PRO A 311 2.64 -3.94 26.25
CA PRO A 311 3.40 -4.17 27.49
C PRO A 311 2.54 -4.54 28.70
N VAL A 312 1.43 -3.83 28.93
CA VAL A 312 0.58 -4.00 30.13
C VAL A 312 -0.52 -5.06 29.93
N LYS A 313 -0.72 -5.51 28.68
CA LYS A 313 -1.76 -6.48 28.25
C LYS A 313 -3.19 -6.02 28.57
N SER A 314 -3.42 -4.71 28.60
CA SER A 314 -4.73 -4.14 28.90
C SER A 314 -5.00 -2.87 28.10
N PHE A 315 -6.27 -2.49 27.99
CA PHE A 315 -6.69 -1.20 27.49
C PHE A 315 -6.59 -0.17 28.62
N PRO A 316 -5.75 0.88 28.50
CA PRO A 316 -5.43 1.80 29.60
C PRO A 316 -6.63 2.46 30.28
N CYS A 317 -7.72 2.66 29.56
CA CYS A 317 -8.93 3.29 30.06
C CYS A 317 -9.77 2.41 31.01
N CYS A 318 -9.65 1.08 30.91
CA CYS A 318 -10.52 0.13 31.60
C CYS A 318 -9.72 -0.93 32.39
N ASN A 319 -8.41 -1.00 32.15
CA ASN A 319 -7.50 -2.02 32.67
C ASN A 319 -7.99 -3.47 32.41
N THR A 320 -8.72 -3.67 31.31
CA THR A 320 -9.21 -4.97 30.85
C THR A 320 -8.45 -5.40 29.59
N SER A 321 -8.44 -6.70 29.31
CA SER A 321 -7.83 -7.27 28.10
C SER A 321 -8.71 -7.17 26.83
N HIS A 322 -9.84 -6.47 26.91
CA HIS A 322 -10.85 -6.32 25.85
C HIS A 322 -11.04 -4.85 25.45
N PRO A 323 -11.27 -4.52 24.17
CA PRO A 323 -11.36 -3.14 23.70
C PRO A 323 -12.54 -2.39 24.31
N CYS A 324 -12.30 -1.11 24.62
CA CYS A 324 -13.30 -0.18 25.13
C CYS A 324 -13.86 0.66 23.96
N GLU A 325 -15.19 0.66 23.79
CA GLU A 325 -15.86 1.27 22.62
C GLU A 325 -16.71 2.51 22.97
N PHE A 326 -16.49 3.61 22.24
CA PHE A 326 -17.35 4.81 22.29
C PHE A 326 -18.18 4.83 21.02
N GLY A 327 -19.49 4.85 21.14
CA GLY A 327 -20.39 4.79 19.99
C GLY A 327 -21.84 4.52 20.38
N THR A 328 -22.67 4.33 19.38
CA THR A 328 -24.04 3.79 19.50
C THR A 328 -24.00 2.39 20.12
N HIS A 329 -24.87 2.08 21.09
CA HIS A 329 -25.16 0.71 21.51
C HIS A 329 -25.54 -0.20 20.32
N ARG A 330 -25.14 -1.49 20.34
CA ARG A 330 -25.39 -2.41 19.21
C ARG A 330 -25.89 -3.75 19.72
N THR A 331 -26.81 -4.35 18.96
CA THR A 331 -27.57 -5.54 19.36
C THR A 331 -26.93 -6.86 18.90
N LYS A 332 -26.04 -6.83 17.89
CA LYS A 332 -25.62 -8.03 17.14
C LYS A 332 -24.10 -8.14 16.94
N HIS A 333 -23.43 -7.39 16.06
CA HIS A 333 -21.96 -7.56 15.84
C HIS A 333 -21.23 -6.30 15.31
N HIS A 334 -19.89 -6.22 15.50
CA HIS A 334 -19.04 -5.12 14.98
C HIS A 334 -18.91 -5.09 13.45
N CYS A 335 -19.23 -6.19 12.78
CA CYS A 335 -19.12 -6.38 11.34
C CYS A 335 -20.18 -5.64 10.50
N ASP A 336 -21.23 -5.13 11.15
CA ASP A 336 -22.35 -4.46 10.48
C ASP A 336 -22.05 -2.99 10.11
N TYR A 337 -20.89 -2.42 10.53
CA TYR A 337 -20.53 -1.02 10.24
C TYR A 337 -19.01 -0.84 9.96
N PRO A 338 -18.59 -0.43 8.75
CA PRO A 338 -17.19 -0.16 8.40
C PRO A 338 -16.79 1.29 8.74
N TYR A 339 -16.24 1.52 9.92
CA TYR A 339 -15.56 2.76 10.30
C TYR A 339 -14.07 2.48 10.48
N THR A 340 -13.20 3.51 10.40
CA THR A 340 -11.73 3.34 10.34
C THR A 340 -11.17 2.31 11.33
N ASN A 341 -11.73 2.27 12.55
CA ASN A 341 -11.27 1.39 13.60
C ASN A 341 -11.76 -0.06 13.48
N PHE A 342 -12.81 -0.35 12.70
CA PHE A 342 -13.14 -1.72 12.29
C PHE A 342 -11.99 -2.32 11.46
N PHE A 343 -11.41 -1.57 10.53
CA PHE A 343 -10.30 -2.07 9.71
C PHE A 343 -9.06 -2.34 10.56
N SER A 344 -8.73 -1.44 11.50
CA SER A 344 -7.66 -1.68 12.48
C SER A 344 -7.92 -2.93 13.33
N TRP A 345 -9.14 -3.08 13.86
CA TRP A 345 -9.53 -4.25 14.64
C TRP A 345 -9.45 -5.56 13.84
N SER A 346 -10.01 -5.58 12.63
CA SER A 346 -9.98 -6.75 11.75
C SER A 346 -8.54 -7.13 11.36
N ARG A 347 -7.64 -6.15 11.22
CA ARG A 347 -6.22 -6.39 10.95
C ARG A 347 -5.54 -7.07 12.14
N GLU A 348 -5.76 -6.57 13.35
CA GLU A 348 -5.25 -7.19 14.58
C GLU A 348 -5.83 -8.60 14.82
N MET A 349 -6.99 -8.91 14.26
CA MET A 349 -7.55 -10.26 14.31
C MET A 349 -6.98 -11.17 13.21
N LEU A 350 -6.81 -10.70 11.98
CA LEU A 350 -6.54 -11.54 10.80
C LEU A 350 -5.06 -11.79 10.47
N TYR A 351 -4.16 -10.90 10.91
CA TYR A 351 -2.75 -10.90 10.50
C TYR A 351 -1.78 -11.51 11.52
N HIS A 352 -2.27 -11.92 12.69
CA HIS A 352 -1.45 -12.58 13.71
C HIS A 352 -1.71 -14.10 13.74
N PHE A 353 -0.66 -14.87 14.06
CA PHE A 353 -0.74 -16.34 14.06
C PHE A 353 -1.42 -16.92 15.31
N ASP A 354 -1.50 -16.14 16.40
CA ASP A 354 -2.08 -16.59 17.68
C ASP A 354 -3.55 -16.21 17.89
N THR A 355 -4.16 -15.52 16.92
CA THR A 355 -5.54 -14.99 16.98
C THR A 355 -6.54 -15.88 16.26
N THR A 356 -6.16 -16.52 15.16
CA THR A 356 -7.07 -17.37 14.37
C THR A 356 -6.39 -18.65 13.91
N GLU A 357 -7.15 -19.74 13.82
CA GLU A 357 -6.73 -21.01 13.22
C GLU A 357 -7.50 -21.20 11.91
N ARG A 358 -6.80 -21.33 10.77
CA ARG A 358 -7.45 -21.50 9.45
C ARG A 358 -7.92 -22.93 9.27
N TRP A 359 -9.22 -23.14 9.12
CA TRP A 359 -9.78 -24.46 8.80
C TRP A 359 -9.78 -24.71 7.29
N ALA A 360 -10.27 -23.74 6.52
CA ALA A 360 -10.26 -23.76 5.06
C ALA A 360 -9.95 -22.36 4.54
N SER A 361 -9.12 -22.27 3.51
CA SER A 361 -8.79 -21.02 2.82
C SER A 361 -8.61 -21.31 1.35
N ILE A 362 -9.03 -20.35 0.53
CA ILE A 362 -8.78 -20.31 -0.91
C ILE A 362 -8.33 -18.91 -1.28
N GLU A 363 -7.45 -18.85 -2.26
CA GLU A 363 -6.89 -17.62 -2.79
C GLU A 363 -6.61 -17.87 -4.27
N ASP A 364 -7.10 -16.98 -5.13
CA ASP A 364 -6.82 -17.00 -6.56
C ASP A 364 -6.40 -15.59 -6.99
N THR A 365 -5.38 -15.52 -7.85
CA THR A 365 -4.74 -14.25 -8.22
C THR A 365 -4.85 -14.02 -9.72
N ASN A 366 -5.39 -12.86 -10.10
CA ASN A 366 -5.50 -12.45 -11.48
C ASN A 366 -4.11 -12.24 -12.07
N LEU A 367 -3.74 -13.06 -13.07
CA LEU A 367 -2.42 -13.06 -13.68
C LEU A 367 -2.14 -11.83 -14.57
N GLU A 368 -3.17 -11.03 -14.87
CA GLU A 368 -3.05 -9.75 -15.59
C GLU A 368 -2.96 -8.54 -14.66
N THR A 369 -3.77 -8.49 -13.60
CA THR A 369 -3.91 -7.30 -12.74
C THR A 369 -3.31 -7.43 -11.34
N ASP A 370 -2.89 -8.62 -10.92
CA ASP A 370 -2.48 -8.96 -9.54
C ASP A 370 -3.58 -8.82 -8.48
N ASN A 371 -4.84 -8.61 -8.89
CA ASN A 371 -5.96 -8.63 -7.96
C ASN A 371 -6.17 -10.03 -7.39
N VAL A 372 -6.40 -10.11 -6.09
CA VAL A 372 -6.58 -11.38 -5.38
C VAL A 372 -8.03 -11.52 -4.93
N GLN A 373 -8.65 -12.64 -5.28
CA GLN A 373 -9.95 -13.06 -4.74
C GLN A 373 -9.70 -14.17 -3.72
N SER A 374 -10.16 -13.98 -2.49
CA SER A 374 -9.91 -14.93 -1.41
C SER A 374 -11.12 -15.13 -0.52
N ALA A 375 -11.21 -16.30 0.09
CA ALA A 375 -12.22 -16.61 1.09
C ALA A 375 -11.64 -17.61 2.10
N SER A 376 -12.04 -17.50 3.36
CA SER A 376 -11.57 -18.41 4.41
C SER A 376 -12.60 -18.62 5.51
N VAL A 377 -12.56 -19.83 6.07
CA VAL A 377 -13.28 -20.25 7.28
C VAL A 377 -12.23 -20.56 8.33
N ARG A 378 -12.35 -19.91 9.49
CA ARG A 378 -11.36 -19.96 10.57
C ARG A 378 -12.05 -20.21 11.91
N LYS A 379 -11.31 -20.72 12.88
CA LYS A 379 -11.65 -20.63 14.29
C LYS A 379 -11.06 -19.35 14.87
N LEU A 380 -11.87 -18.57 15.56
CA LEU A 380 -11.37 -17.44 16.34
C LEU A 380 -10.81 -17.95 17.67
N ILE A 381 -9.52 -17.69 17.93
CA ILE A 381 -8.84 -18.04 19.18
C ILE A 381 -8.78 -16.83 20.12
N ARG A 382 -8.46 -15.64 19.59
CA ARG A 382 -8.35 -14.37 20.32
C ARG A 382 -8.79 -13.22 19.43
N TRP A 383 -9.31 -12.16 20.04
CA TRP A 383 -9.68 -10.92 19.32
C TRP A 383 -8.48 -10.07 18.90
N VAL A 384 -7.38 -10.14 19.66
CA VAL A 384 -6.12 -9.43 19.41
C VAL A 384 -4.95 -10.32 19.85
N SER A 385 -3.80 -10.18 19.20
CA SER A 385 -2.60 -10.91 19.59
C SER A 385 -2.26 -10.66 21.05
N ARG A 386 -1.86 -11.72 21.77
CA ARG A 386 -1.57 -11.70 23.22
C ARG A 386 -2.76 -11.34 24.14
N GLY A 387 -3.96 -11.07 23.62
CA GLY A 387 -5.18 -10.84 24.39
C GLY A 387 -5.73 -12.12 25.03
N ALA A 388 -6.89 -12.09 25.70
CA ALA A 388 -7.49 -13.31 26.26
C ALA A 388 -8.01 -14.27 25.16
N LYS A 389 -8.08 -15.58 25.46
CA LYS A 389 -8.75 -16.53 24.57
C LYS A 389 -10.26 -16.29 24.59
N VAL A 390 -10.91 -16.45 23.44
CA VAL A 390 -12.37 -16.42 23.36
C VAL A 390 -12.92 -17.60 24.16
N VAL A 391 -13.93 -17.33 25.00
CA VAL A 391 -14.53 -18.32 25.91
C VAL A 391 -15.32 -19.35 25.12
N ASP A 392 -16.15 -18.89 24.20
CA ASP A 392 -16.98 -19.75 23.35
C ASP A 392 -16.30 -20.04 22.01
N ASN A 393 -16.43 -21.28 21.54
CA ASN A 393 -15.99 -21.64 20.19
C ASN A 393 -16.72 -20.77 19.17
N THR A 394 -15.95 -19.98 18.42
CA THR A 394 -16.48 -18.99 17.49
C THR A 394 -15.87 -19.23 16.11
N ILE A 395 -16.73 -19.39 15.10
CA ILE A 395 -16.33 -19.52 13.70
C ILE A 395 -16.17 -18.12 13.11
N LEU A 396 -15.11 -17.87 12.37
CA LEU A 396 -14.86 -16.64 11.64
C LEU A 396 -14.89 -16.94 10.14
N ILE A 397 -15.79 -16.28 9.41
CA ILE A 397 -15.88 -16.38 7.95
C ILE A 397 -15.44 -15.05 7.35
N VAL A 398 -14.48 -15.11 6.43
CA VAL A 398 -13.94 -13.95 5.72
C VAL A 398 -14.04 -14.19 4.23
N VAL A 399 -14.59 -13.24 3.49
CA VAL A 399 -14.70 -13.27 2.02
C VAL A 399 -14.19 -11.93 1.48
N GLY A 400 -13.30 -11.97 0.51
CA GLY A 400 -12.62 -10.80 -0.04
C GLY A 400 -11.53 -10.25 0.88
N ASN A 401 -10.88 -9.18 0.42
CA ASN A 401 -9.88 -8.46 1.19
C ASN A 401 -10.57 -7.38 2.04
N VAL A 402 -10.43 -7.47 3.36
CA VAL A 402 -11.10 -6.58 4.33
C VAL A 402 -10.49 -5.18 4.26
N SER A 403 -11.03 -4.35 3.35
CA SER A 403 -10.58 -2.99 3.07
C SER A 403 -11.79 -2.10 2.78
N HIS A 404 -11.68 -0.82 3.14
CA HIS A 404 -12.72 0.19 2.87
C HIS A 404 -12.99 0.42 1.37
N SER A 405 -12.03 0.06 0.52
CA SER A 405 -12.09 0.27 -0.93
C SER A 405 -12.64 -0.93 -1.73
N LEU A 406 -12.91 -2.06 -1.07
CA LEU A 406 -13.25 -3.32 -1.74
C LEU A 406 -14.50 -3.95 -1.11
N PRO A 407 -15.35 -4.65 -1.87
CA PRO A 407 -16.41 -5.48 -1.29
C PRO A 407 -15.83 -6.61 -0.44
N TYR A 408 -16.29 -6.76 0.80
CA TYR A 408 -15.83 -7.81 1.70
C TYR A 408 -16.93 -8.29 2.66
N TYR A 409 -16.69 -9.46 3.26
CA TYR A 409 -17.44 -9.98 4.39
C TYR A 409 -16.46 -10.46 5.46
N CYS A 410 -16.67 -10.08 6.71
CA CYS A 410 -15.86 -10.54 7.84
C CYS A 410 -16.75 -10.62 9.07
N ASN A 411 -17.22 -11.82 9.40
CA ASN A 411 -18.16 -12.03 10.50
C ASN A 411 -17.84 -13.28 11.34
N THR A 412 -18.24 -13.23 12.60
CA THR A 412 -18.06 -14.27 13.61
C THR A 412 -19.39 -14.91 13.98
N PHE A 413 -19.39 -16.21 14.24
CA PHE A 413 -20.59 -16.99 14.56
C PHE A 413 -20.35 -17.90 15.77
N THR A 414 -21.16 -17.72 16.80
CA THR A 414 -21.28 -18.63 17.94
C THR A 414 -22.26 -19.76 17.64
N ALA A 415 -22.32 -20.77 18.52
CA ALA A 415 -23.25 -21.89 18.34
C ALA A 415 -24.71 -21.42 18.35
N GLN A 416 -25.02 -20.41 19.17
CA GLN A 416 -26.35 -19.80 19.21
C GLN A 416 -26.69 -19.10 17.89
N ASP A 417 -25.77 -18.30 17.35
CA ASP A 417 -25.97 -17.61 16.06
C ASP A 417 -26.26 -18.61 14.94
N LEU A 418 -25.51 -19.71 14.88
CA LEU A 418 -25.69 -20.75 13.88
C LEU A 418 -27.04 -21.46 14.00
N GLN A 419 -27.57 -21.66 15.22
CA GLN A 419 -28.90 -22.25 15.41
C GLN A 419 -30.02 -21.30 14.94
N GLU A 420 -29.86 -19.99 15.08
CA GLU A 420 -30.81 -19.01 14.56
C GLU A 420 -30.76 -18.94 13.03
N ILE A 421 -29.54 -18.89 12.46
CA ILE A 421 -29.34 -18.92 11.01
C ILE A 421 -29.89 -20.21 10.42
N LYS A 422 -29.70 -21.35 11.09
CA LYS A 422 -30.27 -22.64 10.69
C LYS A 422 -31.79 -22.56 10.47
N LYS A 423 -32.52 -21.92 11.38
CA LYS A 423 -33.99 -21.74 11.25
C LYS A 423 -34.33 -20.91 10.02
N SER A 424 -33.64 -19.79 9.82
CA SER A 424 -33.84 -18.89 8.68
C SER A 424 -33.51 -19.53 7.33
N VAL A 425 -32.37 -20.22 7.22
CA VAL A 425 -31.91 -20.88 6.00
C VAL A 425 -32.81 -22.06 5.65
N ARG A 426 -33.29 -22.82 6.63
CA ARG A 426 -34.24 -23.92 6.41
C ARG A 426 -35.57 -23.44 5.82
N LEU A 427 -36.06 -22.28 6.25
CA LEU A 427 -37.30 -21.65 5.76
C LEU A 427 -37.12 -21.01 4.37
N SER A 428 -36.07 -20.20 4.20
CA SER A 428 -35.86 -19.37 3.01
C SER A 428 -35.15 -20.11 1.87
N ARG A 429 -34.47 -21.22 2.16
CA ARG A 429 -33.54 -21.94 1.26
C ARG A 429 -32.41 -21.07 0.69
N ARG A 430 -32.19 -19.86 1.21
CA ARG A 430 -31.08 -18.97 0.80
C ARG A 430 -29.81 -19.42 1.48
N THR A 431 -28.83 -19.89 0.70
CA THR A 431 -27.55 -20.41 1.20
C THR A 431 -26.40 -19.41 1.08
N LEU A 432 -26.47 -18.45 0.17
CA LEU A 432 -25.41 -17.46 -0.04
C LEU A 432 -25.18 -16.62 1.21
N ILE A 433 -23.94 -16.63 1.73
CA ILE A 433 -23.51 -15.76 2.83
C ILE A 433 -23.09 -14.41 2.26
N PHE A 434 -22.16 -14.42 1.30
CA PHE A 434 -21.67 -13.22 0.63
C PHE A 434 -20.99 -13.57 -0.69
N ARG A 435 -20.99 -12.62 -1.62
CA ARG A 435 -20.25 -12.66 -2.88
C ARG A 435 -19.70 -11.26 -3.19
N THR A 436 -18.40 -11.15 -3.49
CA THR A 436 -17.72 -9.85 -3.69
C THR A 436 -18.15 -9.14 -4.98
N SER A 437 -18.59 -9.88 -6.00
CA SER A 437 -18.97 -9.34 -7.30
C SER A 437 -20.05 -10.22 -7.95
N PRO A 438 -21.05 -9.64 -8.63
CA PRO A 438 -22.02 -10.39 -9.41
C PRO A 438 -21.42 -10.97 -10.71
N ASP A 439 -20.21 -10.55 -11.11
CA ASP A 439 -19.53 -11.12 -12.28
C ASP A 439 -19.18 -12.59 -12.04
N GLU A 440 -19.52 -13.45 -13.00
CA GLU A 440 -19.18 -14.87 -12.99
C GLU A 440 -17.72 -15.13 -13.39
N ASN A 441 -17.01 -14.12 -13.91
CA ASN A 441 -15.60 -14.24 -14.25
C ASN A 441 -14.67 -13.85 -13.10
N GLU A 442 -15.10 -12.99 -12.17
CA GLU A 442 -14.26 -12.53 -11.07
C GLU A 442 -15.08 -12.32 -9.79
N TYR A 443 -14.89 -13.19 -8.80
CA TYR A 443 -15.57 -13.13 -7.51
C TYR A 443 -14.87 -13.97 -6.43
N ALA A 444 -15.13 -13.63 -5.17
CA ALA A 444 -14.98 -14.51 -4.02
C ALA A 444 -16.35 -14.66 -3.35
N MET A 445 -16.66 -15.85 -2.86
CA MET A 445 -17.94 -16.12 -2.21
C MET A 445 -17.83 -17.15 -1.08
N ALA A 446 -18.80 -17.07 -0.17
CA ALA A 446 -19.08 -18.11 0.79
C ALA A 446 -20.59 -18.41 0.82
N GLU A 447 -20.95 -19.67 1.00
CA GLU A 447 -22.34 -20.10 1.16
C GLU A 447 -22.45 -21.29 2.13
N TRP A 448 -23.64 -21.45 2.72
CA TRP A 448 -23.98 -22.59 3.55
C TRP A 448 -24.22 -23.84 2.70
N THR A 449 -23.59 -24.96 3.06
CA THR A 449 -23.95 -26.28 2.49
C THR A 449 -25.02 -26.93 3.36
N LEU A 450 -26.08 -27.43 2.74
CA LEU A 450 -27.21 -28.05 3.44
C LEU A 450 -27.19 -29.58 3.31
N SER A 451 -27.68 -30.29 4.33
CA SER A 451 -28.04 -31.71 4.22
C SER A 451 -29.36 -31.90 3.48
N ASP A 452 -29.69 -33.15 3.13
CA ASP A 452 -30.99 -33.54 2.59
C ASP A 452 -32.17 -33.12 3.49
N SER A 453 -31.95 -33.08 4.81
CA SER A 453 -32.92 -32.58 5.80
C SER A 453 -33.08 -31.06 5.83
N GLY A 454 -32.27 -30.31 5.07
CA GLY A 454 -32.25 -28.85 5.02
C GLY A 454 -31.47 -28.18 6.16
N ASP A 455 -30.64 -28.92 6.89
CA ASP A 455 -29.81 -28.41 7.98
C ASP A 455 -28.41 -28.01 7.48
N ILE A 456 -27.82 -26.96 8.07
CA ILE A 456 -26.47 -26.52 7.70
C ILE A 456 -25.44 -27.59 8.11
N ARG A 457 -24.61 -28.03 7.17
CA ARG A 457 -23.55 -29.04 7.35
C ARG A 457 -22.14 -28.46 7.27
N GLY A 458 -22.00 -27.24 6.75
CA GLY A 458 -20.70 -26.69 6.38
C GLY A 458 -20.81 -25.36 5.66
N VAL A 459 -19.63 -24.85 5.28
CA VAL A 459 -19.47 -23.63 4.48
C VAL A 459 -18.70 -23.99 3.21
N ARG A 460 -19.29 -23.71 2.05
CA ARG A 460 -18.61 -23.75 0.74
C ARG A 460 -18.02 -22.38 0.48
N ILE A 461 -16.70 -22.33 0.28
CA ILE A 461 -15.98 -21.14 -0.15
C ILE A 461 -15.57 -21.31 -1.62
N ALA A 462 -15.72 -20.26 -2.42
CA ALA A 462 -15.26 -20.24 -3.80
C ALA A 462 -14.56 -18.91 -4.17
N ALA A 463 -13.56 -18.98 -5.04
CA ALA A 463 -12.82 -17.84 -5.56
C ALA A 463 -12.53 -18.07 -7.04
N LYS A 464 -12.74 -17.04 -7.85
CA LYS A 464 -12.48 -17.05 -9.28
C LYS A 464 -11.96 -15.69 -9.70
N VAL A 465 -10.96 -15.68 -10.55
CA VAL A 465 -10.45 -14.47 -11.22
C VAL A 465 -10.59 -14.62 -12.72
N ALA A 466 -10.59 -13.50 -13.44
CA ALA A 466 -10.80 -13.48 -14.89
C ALA A 466 -9.81 -14.37 -15.67
N THR A 467 -8.60 -14.58 -15.12
CA THR A 467 -7.55 -15.42 -15.73
C THR A 467 -7.68 -16.91 -15.44
N SER A 468 -8.62 -17.32 -14.57
CA SER A 468 -8.82 -18.71 -14.16
C SER A 468 -9.97 -19.35 -14.95
N THR A 469 -9.73 -20.53 -15.54
CA THR A 469 -10.78 -21.25 -16.29
C THR A 469 -11.94 -21.65 -15.38
N ASP A 470 -11.62 -22.18 -14.20
CA ASP A 470 -12.58 -22.72 -13.24
C ASP A 470 -12.42 -22.02 -11.88
N PRO A 471 -13.50 -21.92 -11.09
CA PRO A 471 -13.40 -21.40 -9.73
C PRO A 471 -12.65 -22.38 -8.82
N TYR A 472 -11.83 -21.88 -7.90
CA TYR A 472 -11.32 -22.65 -6.76
C TYR A 472 -12.47 -22.85 -5.78
N VAL A 473 -12.86 -24.09 -5.48
CA VAL A 473 -13.95 -24.40 -4.53
C VAL A 473 -13.50 -25.39 -3.46
N ARG A 474 -13.73 -25.03 -2.19
CA ARG A 474 -13.57 -25.91 -1.02
C ARG A 474 -14.82 -25.90 -0.15
N VAL A 475 -15.08 -27.01 0.53
CA VAL A 475 -16.15 -27.16 1.51
C VAL A 475 -15.55 -27.49 2.86
N CYS A 476 -15.86 -26.68 3.87
CA CYS A 476 -15.48 -26.89 5.26
C CYS A 476 -16.68 -27.42 6.05
N PRO A 477 -16.72 -28.72 6.42
CA PRO A 477 -17.74 -29.25 7.30
C PRO A 477 -17.65 -28.63 8.70
N ILE A 478 -18.79 -28.23 9.26
CA ILE A 478 -18.87 -27.66 10.61
C ILE A 478 -19.93 -28.40 11.45
N ASP A 479 -19.70 -28.45 12.76
CA ASP A 479 -20.70 -28.86 13.75
C ASP A 479 -21.34 -27.60 14.33
N LEU A 480 -22.66 -27.48 14.16
CA LEU A 480 -23.46 -26.34 14.62
C LEU A 480 -23.60 -26.26 16.14
N THR A 481 -23.43 -27.38 16.85
CA THR A 481 -23.62 -27.44 18.30
C THR A 481 -22.37 -27.00 19.05
N THR A 482 -21.20 -27.39 18.54
CA THR A 482 -19.90 -27.12 19.16
C THR A 482 -19.16 -25.95 18.52
N CYS A 483 -19.60 -25.47 17.36
CA CYS A 483 -18.86 -24.50 16.52
C CYS A 483 -17.43 -24.97 16.22
N THR A 484 -17.27 -26.24 15.85
CA THR A 484 -15.97 -26.82 15.47
C THR A 484 -16.03 -27.44 14.08
N LYS A 485 -14.86 -27.64 13.46
CA LYS A 485 -14.72 -28.44 12.25
C LYS A 485 -15.20 -29.88 12.52
N SER A 486 -16.13 -30.39 11.71
CA SER A 486 -16.78 -31.70 11.93
C SER A 486 -16.20 -32.84 11.09
N GLY A 487 -15.32 -32.53 10.13
CA GLY A 487 -14.66 -33.51 9.27
C GLY A 487 -13.60 -32.84 8.40
N ASP A 488 -12.94 -33.61 7.54
CA ASP A 488 -11.90 -33.09 6.64
C ASP A 488 -12.46 -32.10 5.60
N VAL A 489 -11.63 -31.14 5.20
CA VAL A 489 -12.01 -30.15 4.18
C VAL A 489 -12.04 -30.85 2.83
N ILE A 490 -13.18 -30.73 2.15
CA ILE A 490 -13.40 -31.36 0.84
C ILE A 490 -13.02 -30.34 -0.23
N MET A 491 -12.09 -30.70 -1.11
CA MET A 491 -11.73 -29.90 -2.27
C MET A 491 -12.59 -30.32 -3.47
N LEU A 492 -13.39 -29.40 -4.02
CA LEU A 492 -14.25 -29.68 -5.17
C LEU A 492 -13.60 -29.24 -6.49
N SER A 493 -12.79 -28.18 -6.46
CA SER A 493 -12.04 -27.66 -7.61
C SER A 493 -10.84 -26.87 -7.11
N GLU A 494 -9.70 -26.95 -7.81
CA GLU A 494 -8.45 -26.26 -7.46
C GLU A 494 -8.36 -24.84 -8.05
N GLY A 495 -9.22 -24.48 -9.00
CA GLY A 495 -9.20 -23.18 -9.68
C GLY A 495 -7.83 -22.79 -10.25
N GLY A 496 -7.63 -21.49 -10.50
CA GLY A 496 -6.32 -20.97 -10.94
C GLY A 496 -5.87 -21.46 -12.32
N LEU A 497 -4.61 -21.15 -12.65
CA LEU A 497 -3.92 -21.75 -13.79
C LEU A 497 -3.36 -23.12 -13.39
N ARG A 498 -4.07 -24.18 -13.76
CA ARG A 498 -3.62 -25.55 -13.47
C ARG A 498 -2.40 -25.94 -14.30
N SER A 499 -1.33 -26.38 -13.65
CA SER A 499 -0.18 -27.02 -14.28
C SER A 499 -0.34 -28.55 -14.26
N TYR A 500 0.26 -29.23 -15.23
CA TYR A 500 0.16 -30.68 -15.40
C TYR A 500 1.53 -31.36 -15.33
N THR A 501 1.52 -32.63 -14.96
CA THR A 501 2.73 -33.44 -14.95
C THR A 501 3.10 -33.85 -16.39
N PRO A 502 4.34 -33.66 -16.85
CA PRO A 502 4.73 -34.10 -18.18
C PRO A 502 4.80 -35.63 -18.25
N ALA A 503 4.46 -36.22 -19.40
CA ALA A 503 4.47 -37.67 -19.62
C ALA A 503 5.88 -38.30 -19.52
N SER A 504 6.93 -37.50 -19.66
CA SER A 504 8.33 -37.89 -19.47
C SER A 504 9.14 -36.72 -18.91
N PRO A 505 10.37 -36.92 -18.43
CA PRO A 505 11.27 -35.82 -18.13
C PRO A 505 11.57 -34.97 -19.37
N TYR A 506 11.77 -33.66 -19.19
CA TYR A 506 12.19 -32.76 -20.27
C TYR A 506 13.64 -33.03 -20.66
N VAL A 507 13.91 -33.07 -21.96
CA VAL A 507 15.26 -33.17 -22.52
C VAL A 507 15.64 -31.81 -23.10
N LEU A 508 16.80 -31.29 -22.70
CA LEU A 508 17.28 -29.98 -23.15
C LEU A 508 18.33 -30.13 -24.25
N PRO A 509 18.43 -29.15 -25.17
CA PRO A 509 19.54 -29.09 -26.11
C PRO A 509 20.89 -28.89 -25.43
N ASP A 510 21.95 -29.32 -26.10
CA ASP A 510 23.33 -29.08 -25.68
C ASP A 510 23.65 -27.58 -25.66
N HIS A 511 24.59 -27.20 -24.80
CA HIS A 511 25.06 -25.82 -24.72
C HIS A 511 25.96 -25.49 -25.91
N ILE A 512 25.81 -24.29 -26.46
CA ILE A 512 26.64 -23.77 -27.55
C ILE A 512 27.58 -22.74 -26.95
N ARG A 513 28.89 -22.98 -26.99
CA ARG A 513 29.92 -22.01 -26.62
C ARG A 513 30.73 -21.66 -27.86
N VAL A 514 30.82 -20.37 -28.15
CA VAL A 514 31.61 -19.81 -29.26
C VAL A 514 32.71 -18.95 -28.65
N GLY A 515 33.96 -19.37 -28.83
CA GLY A 515 35.13 -18.71 -28.28
C GLY A 515 36.14 -19.68 -27.66
N PRO A 516 37.36 -19.20 -27.38
CA PRO A 516 38.38 -19.98 -26.69
C PRO A 516 38.03 -20.20 -25.21
N GLU A 517 38.70 -21.15 -24.58
CA GLU A 517 38.62 -21.39 -23.14
C GLU A 517 39.96 -21.01 -22.50
N LEU A 518 39.90 -20.16 -21.48
CA LEU A 518 41.08 -19.72 -20.74
C LEU A 518 41.47 -20.74 -19.66
N SER A 519 42.76 -20.80 -19.36
CA SER A 519 43.32 -21.66 -18.31
C SER A 519 43.66 -20.84 -17.07
N ASP A 520 43.43 -21.42 -15.89
CA ASP A 520 43.86 -20.88 -14.59
C ASP A 520 45.34 -21.17 -14.29
N ASN A 521 45.99 -22.00 -15.10
CA ASN A 521 47.33 -22.48 -14.86
C ASN A 521 48.35 -21.70 -15.69
N ARG A 522 49.58 -21.60 -15.18
CA ARG A 522 50.71 -21.15 -16.00
C ARG A 522 50.90 -22.12 -17.15
N VAL A 523 51.23 -21.58 -18.32
CA VAL A 523 51.58 -22.41 -19.49
C VAL A 523 52.78 -23.30 -19.19
N ARG A 524 53.77 -22.78 -18.45
CA ARG A 524 54.94 -23.51 -17.93
C ARG A 524 55.56 -22.79 -16.73
N PRO A 525 56.44 -23.43 -15.93
CA PRO A 525 57.23 -22.72 -14.93
C PRO A 525 58.20 -21.72 -15.58
N PRO A 526 58.51 -20.58 -14.91
CA PRO A 526 59.57 -19.68 -15.35
C PRO A 526 60.94 -20.34 -15.30
N ARG A 527 61.76 -20.08 -16.31
CA ARG A 527 63.16 -20.50 -16.37
C ARG A 527 63.99 -19.78 -15.31
N SER A 528 64.91 -20.50 -14.70
CA SER A 528 65.84 -20.01 -13.67
C SER A 528 67.28 -20.44 -13.93
N ASP A 529 67.52 -21.07 -15.08
CA ASP A 529 68.78 -21.69 -15.47
C ASP A 529 69.72 -20.75 -16.25
N PHE A 530 69.26 -19.57 -16.65
CA PHE A 530 70.04 -18.54 -17.35
C PHE A 530 71.35 -18.22 -16.63
N LYS A 531 72.42 -18.08 -17.41
CA LYS A 531 73.78 -17.84 -16.90
C LYS A 531 74.16 -16.38 -17.02
N THR A 532 75.00 -15.93 -16.08
CA THR A 532 75.62 -14.62 -16.15
C THR A 532 76.49 -14.53 -17.41
N THR A 533 76.31 -13.47 -18.18
CA THR A 533 77.19 -13.09 -19.28
C THR A 533 77.99 -11.87 -18.83
N THR A 534 79.31 -11.96 -18.79
CA THR A 534 80.16 -10.90 -18.26
C THR A 534 81.38 -10.70 -19.15
N SER A 535 81.87 -9.46 -19.22
CA SER A 535 83.17 -9.18 -19.81
C SER A 535 84.30 -9.95 -19.12
N PRO A 536 85.39 -10.32 -19.82
CA PRO A 536 86.51 -11.05 -19.23
C PRO A 536 87.16 -10.35 -18.03
N GLU A 537 87.14 -9.02 -18.00
CA GLU A 537 87.77 -8.18 -16.98
C GLU A 537 86.88 -7.99 -15.74
N LEU A 538 85.56 -8.08 -15.89
CA LEU A 538 84.58 -7.97 -14.80
C LEU A 538 84.20 -9.36 -14.23
N ARG A 539 84.83 -9.76 -13.12
CA ARG A 539 84.60 -11.06 -12.48
C ARG A 539 83.40 -11.08 -11.52
N VAL A 540 82.20 -10.84 -12.06
CA VAL A 540 80.93 -10.87 -11.33
C VAL A 540 80.10 -12.10 -11.70
N ILE A 541 79.44 -12.71 -10.70
CA ILE A 541 78.40 -13.72 -10.90
C ILE A 541 77.09 -13.14 -10.41
N LEU A 542 76.08 -13.14 -11.29
CA LEU A 542 74.72 -12.73 -10.97
C LEU A 542 73.86 -13.97 -10.74
N LYS A 543 73.20 -14.05 -9.58
CA LYS A 543 72.31 -15.16 -9.23
C LYS A 543 70.92 -14.67 -8.84
N VAL A 544 69.88 -15.24 -9.43
CA VAL A 544 68.50 -14.95 -9.03
C VAL A 544 68.26 -15.42 -7.59
N MET A 545 67.74 -14.54 -6.74
CA MET A 545 67.42 -14.83 -5.33
C MET A 545 65.91 -14.86 -5.06
N SER A 546 65.11 -14.36 -6.00
CA SER A 546 63.65 -14.30 -5.90
C SER A 546 62.99 -15.56 -6.50
N SER A 547 61.84 -15.94 -5.95
CA SER A 547 60.98 -17.03 -6.45
C SER A 547 59.52 -16.57 -6.40
N PRO A 548 58.86 -16.31 -7.54
CA PRO A 548 59.37 -16.41 -8.93
C PRO A 548 60.50 -15.40 -9.24
N PRO A 549 61.28 -15.60 -10.32
CA PRO A 549 62.37 -14.69 -10.71
C PRO A 549 61.96 -13.24 -10.94
N LEU A 550 60.73 -13.03 -11.42
CA LEU A 550 60.12 -11.73 -11.62
C LEU A 550 58.65 -11.75 -11.17
N ALA A 551 58.27 -10.81 -10.30
CA ALA A 551 56.90 -10.56 -9.88
C ALA A 551 56.37 -9.29 -10.56
N ALA A 552 55.20 -9.37 -11.20
CA ALA A 552 54.62 -8.26 -11.94
C ALA A 552 53.67 -7.40 -11.08
N ASN A 553 53.67 -6.08 -11.28
CA ASN A 553 52.75 -5.06 -10.74
C ASN A 553 52.44 -5.23 -9.23
N THR A 554 53.47 -5.45 -8.41
CA THR A 554 53.27 -5.82 -6.99
C THR A 554 52.71 -4.69 -6.12
N GLU A 555 53.10 -3.44 -6.41
CA GLU A 555 52.67 -2.24 -5.66
C GLU A 555 51.79 -1.30 -6.48
N TYR A 556 52.09 -1.17 -7.78
CA TYR A 556 51.43 -0.24 -8.69
C TYR A 556 51.09 -0.95 -10.01
N ALA A 557 49.99 -0.55 -10.62
CA ALA A 557 49.56 -1.02 -11.93
C ALA A 557 49.14 0.18 -12.78
N ASP A 558 49.63 0.19 -14.01
CA ASP A 558 49.30 1.19 -15.02
C ASP A 558 48.60 0.53 -16.21
N SER A 559 47.91 1.32 -17.03
CA SER A 559 47.34 0.85 -18.30
C SER A 559 48.35 0.90 -19.45
N LYS A 560 49.45 1.66 -19.31
CA LYS A 560 50.46 1.84 -20.36
C LYS A 560 51.68 0.93 -20.23
N SER A 561 52.03 0.52 -19.02
CA SER A 561 53.23 -0.28 -18.75
C SER A 561 52.97 -1.34 -17.68
N ASP A 562 53.76 -2.41 -17.72
CA ASP A 562 53.86 -3.40 -16.65
C ASP A 562 55.19 -3.25 -15.90
N TYR A 563 55.13 -3.33 -14.59
CA TYR A 563 56.26 -3.23 -13.68
C TYR A 563 56.68 -4.62 -13.23
N TYR A 564 57.97 -4.91 -13.23
CA TYR A 564 58.51 -6.20 -12.81
C TYR A 564 59.55 -6.02 -11.73
N ARG A 565 59.36 -6.70 -10.60
CA ARG A 565 60.31 -6.70 -9.50
C ARG A 565 61.04 -8.02 -9.41
N GLY A 566 62.33 -7.94 -9.13
CA GLY A 566 63.17 -9.09 -8.87
C GLY A 566 64.26 -8.78 -7.86
N THR A 567 64.88 -9.84 -7.37
CA THR A 567 66.07 -9.75 -6.52
C THR A 567 67.18 -10.61 -7.12
N VAL A 568 68.34 -10.00 -7.33
CA VAL A 568 69.57 -10.65 -7.82
C VAL A 568 70.70 -10.43 -6.83
N SER A 569 71.45 -11.49 -6.55
CA SER A 569 72.72 -11.41 -5.84
C SER A 569 73.84 -11.12 -6.82
N VAL A 570 74.56 -10.03 -6.58
CA VAL A 570 75.74 -9.59 -7.32
C VAL A 570 76.97 -10.05 -6.53
N PHE A 571 77.62 -11.12 -6.97
CA PHE A 571 78.74 -11.74 -6.27
C PHE A 571 80.08 -11.41 -6.93
N ASN A 572 81.03 -10.86 -6.15
CA ASN A 572 82.40 -10.65 -6.60
C ASN A 572 83.17 -11.98 -6.52
N ASN A 573 83.51 -12.55 -7.67
CA ASN A 573 84.19 -13.85 -7.78
C ASN A 573 85.72 -13.77 -7.76
N ASN A 574 86.29 -12.61 -7.41
CA ASN A 574 87.74 -12.49 -7.18
C ASN A 574 88.21 -13.39 -6.01
N ALA A 575 89.50 -13.73 -5.99
CA ALA A 575 90.07 -14.59 -4.95
C ALA A 575 89.95 -13.94 -3.57
N ALA A 576 89.72 -14.75 -2.52
CA ALA A 576 89.71 -14.25 -1.14
C ALA A 576 91.07 -13.63 -0.81
N GLY A 577 91.08 -12.40 -0.28
CA GLY A 577 92.30 -11.65 0.03
C GLY A 577 92.95 -10.92 -1.16
N SER A 578 92.34 -10.94 -2.36
CA SER A 578 92.74 -10.01 -3.43
C SER A 578 92.40 -8.57 -3.05
N LEU A 579 93.15 -7.58 -3.58
CA LEU A 579 92.87 -6.15 -3.40
C LEU A 579 92.00 -5.59 -4.54
N ASN A 580 91.17 -6.44 -5.14
CA ASN A 580 90.38 -6.12 -6.34
C ASN A 580 88.87 -6.06 -6.00
N PRO A 581 88.40 -4.99 -5.33
CA PRO A 581 86.98 -4.76 -5.16
C PRO A 581 86.35 -4.41 -6.52
N ILE A 582 85.07 -4.72 -6.68
CA ILE A 582 84.30 -4.37 -7.89
C ILE A 582 83.33 -3.26 -7.51
N THR A 583 83.34 -2.16 -8.26
CA THR A 583 82.44 -1.03 -8.02
C THR A 583 81.41 -0.97 -9.14
N ILE A 584 80.16 -1.27 -8.83
CA ILE A 584 79.04 -1.16 -9.77
C ILE A 584 78.61 0.31 -9.83
N ALA A 585 78.69 0.92 -11.00
CA ALA A 585 78.35 2.31 -11.25
C ALA A 585 76.93 2.49 -11.78
N GLY A 586 76.42 1.51 -12.55
CA GLY A 586 75.13 1.61 -13.23
C GLY A 586 74.34 0.30 -13.22
N VAL A 587 73.02 0.43 -13.22
CA VAL A 587 72.07 -0.67 -13.44
C VAL A 587 71.08 -0.24 -14.50
N SER A 588 70.95 -1.03 -15.56
CA SER A 588 69.96 -0.83 -16.62
C SER A 588 69.27 -2.15 -16.96
N ALA A 589 68.17 -2.07 -17.70
CA ALA A 589 67.42 -3.24 -18.11
C ALA A 589 66.96 -3.13 -19.55
N GLU A 590 66.97 -4.25 -20.24
CA GLU A 590 66.35 -4.44 -21.54
C GLU A 590 65.30 -5.55 -21.43
N TYR A 591 64.30 -5.54 -22.29
CA TYR A 591 63.28 -6.57 -22.32
C TYR A 591 63.05 -7.08 -23.74
N ARG A 592 62.51 -8.28 -23.83
CA ARG A 592 61.89 -8.80 -25.06
C ARG A 592 60.77 -9.76 -24.68
N MET A 593 59.78 -9.90 -25.55
CA MET A 593 58.85 -11.01 -25.42
C MET A 593 59.47 -12.25 -26.06
N VAL A 594 59.15 -13.43 -25.54
CA VAL A 594 59.62 -14.69 -26.14
C VAL A 594 59.15 -14.79 -27.61
N GLY A 595 60.05 -15.20 -28.49
CA GLY A 595 59.86 -15.17 -29.94
C GLY A 595 60.28 -13.87 -30.63
N ASP A 596 60.50 -12.77 -29.89
CA ASP A 596 61.12 -11.57 -30.47
C ASP A 596 62.64 -11.78 -30.59
N PRO A 597 63.26 -11.43 -31.74
CA PRO A 597 64.68 -11.71 -31.98
C PRO A 597 65.63 -10.75 -31.24
N GLU A 598 65.16 -9.55 -30.87
CA GLU A 598 66.00 -8.48 -30.34
C GLU A 598 65.46 -7.95 -29.00
N TYR A 599 66.38 -7.40 -28.20
CA TYR A 599 66.08 -6.74 -26.94
C TYR A 599 65.80 -5.25 -27.16
N ALA A 600 64.70 -4.75 -26.59
CA ALA A 600 64.38 -3.34 -26.53
C ALA A 600 64.75 -2.75 -25.15
N PRO A 601 65.13 -1.46 -25.08
CA PRO A 601 65.38 -0.81 -23.80
C PRO A 601 64.10 -0.76 -22.96
N ALA A 602 64.21 -1.07 -21.66
CA ALA A 602 63.10 -0.84 -20.73
C ALA A 602 62.85 0.66 -20.55
N GLN A 603 61.61 1.03 -20.23
CA GLN A 603 61.23 2.44 -20.05
C GLN A 603 61.90 3.06 -18.83
N ALA A 604 62.04 2.28 -17.76
CA ALA A 604 62.75 2.67 -16.55
C ALA A 604 63.29 1.43 -15.83
N CYS A 605 64.40 1.61 -15.11
CA CYS A 605 64.97 0.61 -14.21
C CYS A 605 65.35 1.31 -12.90
N MET A 606 64.76 0.88 -11.79
CA MET A 606 64.92 1.49 -10.48
C MET A 606 65.54 0.50 -9.50
N VAL A 607 66.51 0.97 -8.71
CA VAL A 607 67.05 0.23 -7.56
C VAL A 607 66.17 0.53 -6.34
N LEU A 608 65.65 -0.52 -5.69
CA LEU A 608 64.68 -0.40 -4.60
C LEU A 608 65.30 -0.47 -3.20
N ASN A 609 66.61 -0.68 -3.10
CA ASN A 609 67.33 -0.72 -1.84
C ASN A 609 67.36 0.68 -1.21
N LYS A 610 66.65 0.87 -0.09
CA LYS A 610 66.45 2.18 0.57
C LYS A 610 67.74 2.94 0.92
N ASP A 611 68.82 2.21 1.18
CA ASP A 611 70.11 2.77 1.64
C ASP A 611 71.23 2.65 0.60
N ALA A 612 70.93 2.20 -0.62
CA ALA A 612 71.95 1.91 -1.62
C ALA A 612 71.91 2.94 -2.76
N ASN A 613 72.84 3.89 -2.73
CA ASN A 613 73.11 4.78 -3.86
C ASN A 613 74.27 4.20 -4.67
N LEU A 614 74.09 4.07 -5.98
CA LEU A 614 75.20 3.75 -6.88
C LEU A 614 76.14 4.97 -6.98
N PRO A 615 77.47 4.78 -7.04
CA PRO A 615 78.17 3.50 -7.15
C PRO A 615 78.28 2.70 -5.85
N ILE A 616 78.30 1.35 -5.94
CA ILE A 616 78.45 0.42 -4.80
C ILE A 616 79.68 -0.45 -5.00
N THR A 617 80.55 -0.49 -3.98
CA THR A 617 81.77 -1.30 -3.98
C THR A 617 81.53 -2.63 -3.24
N ILE A 618 81.89 -3.75 -3.88
CA ILE A 618 81.72 -5.11 -3.38
C ILE A 618 83.11 -5.74 -3.23
N GLU A 619 83.47 -6.08 -2.00
CA GLU A 619 84.75 -6.74 -1.70
C GLU A 619 84.83 -8.15 -2.28
N PRO A 620 86.04 -8.69 -2.55
CA PRO A 620 86.22 -10.05 -3.06
C PRO A 620 85.51 -11.10 -2.20
N ARG A 621 84.82 -12.04 -2.86
CA ARG A 621 83.99 -13.09 -2.23
C ARG A 621 82.82 -12.58 -1.39
N GLN A 622 82.44 -11.31 -1.51
CA GLN A 622 81.19 -10.78 -0.95
C GLN A 622 80.11 -10.66 -2.02
N SER A 623 78.87 -10.52 -1.56
CA SER A 623 77.70 -10.34 -2.42
C SER A 623 76.89 -9.11 -2.00
N TRP A 624 76.39 -8.37 -2.97
CA TRP A 624 75.36 -7.37 -2.78
C TRP A 624 74.00 -7.91 -3.26
N LEU A 625 72.94 -7.68 -2.47
CA LEU A 625 71.57 -8.03 -2.87
C LEU A 625 70.92 -6.81 -3.54
N LEU A 626 70.72 -6.91 -4.84
CA LEU A 626 70.06 -5.90 -5.66
C LEU A 626 68.57 -6.22 -5.78
N ASN A 627 67.74 -5.41 -5.14
CA ASN A 627 66.30 -5.35 -5.39
C ASN A 627 66.03 -4.29 -6.44
N PHE A 628 65.30 -4.64 -7.50
CA PHE A 628 65.05 -3.73 -8.60
C PHE A 628 63.59 -3.77 -9.06
N GLU A 629 63.18 -2.73 -9.77
CA GLU A 629 61.92 -2.65 -10.51
C GLU A 629 62.20 -2.19 -11.94
N VAL A 630 61.64 -2.89 -12.93
CA VAL A 630 61.73 -2.55 -14.35
C VAL A 630 60.36 -2.21 -14.88
N GLN A 631 60.23 -1.08 -15.55
CA GLN A 631 59.03 -0.68 -16.27
C GLN A 631 59.13 -1.09 -17.74
N VAL A 632 58.24 -1.97 -18.18
CA VAL A 632 58.16 -2.45 -19.56
C VAL A 632 56.91 -1.85 -20.22
N PRO A 633 57.05 -1.14 -21.35
CA PRO A 633 55.90 -0.57 -22.04
C PRO A 633 55.04 -1.67 -22.69
N ARG A 634 53.72 -1.44 -22.74
CA ARG A 634 52.78 -2.32 -23.45
C ARG A 634 52.67 -1.93 -24.93
N THR A 635 52.12 -2.84 -25.73
CA THR A 635 51.79 -2.58 -27.13
C THR A 635 50.68 -1.53 -27.25
N GLU A 636 50.62 -0.80 -28.37
CA GLU A 636 49.58 0.21 -28.57
C GLU A 636 48.16 -0.36 -28.47
N ASP A 637 47.94 -1.59 -28.94
CA ASP A 637 46.65 -2.26 -28.86
C ASP A 637 46.27 -2.61 -27.43
N ASP A 638 47.24 -3.02 -26.61
CA ASP A 638 47.03 -3.25 -25.18
C ASP A 638 46.71 -1.95 -24.42
N VAL A 639 47.37 -0.84 -24.79
CA VAL A 639 47.11 0.48 -24.19
C VAL A 639 45.69 0.97 -24.49
N LYS A 640 45.16 0.71 -25.69
CA LYS A 640 43.79 1.09 -26.08
C LYS A 640 42.72 0.42 -25.21
N LEU A 641 43.00 -0.78 -24.68
CA LEU A 641 42.09 -1.49 -23.78
C LEU A 641 41.95 -0.81 -22.40
N ASN A 642 42.92 0.04 -22.03
CA ASN A 642 42.93 0.79 -20.78
C ASN A 642 42.73 -0.07 -19.51
N ILE A 643 43.34 -1.26 -19.48
CA ILE A 643 43.23 -2.22 -18.38
C ILE A 643 44.42 -2.06 -17.44
N SER A 644 44.18 -1.88 -16.14
CA SER A 644 45.24 -1.87 -15.12
C SER A 644 45.15 -3.13 -14.26
N TRP A 645 46.18 -3.97 -14.30
CA TRP A 645 46.20 -5.25 -13.58
C TRP A 645 47.17 -5.22 -12.39
N ASN A 646 46.62 -5.30 -11.19
CA ASN A 646 47.42 -5.44 -9.97
C ASN A 646 47.94 -6.88 -9.82
N ARG A 647 49.21 -7.01 -9.41
CA ARG A 647 49.93 -8.26 -9.15
C ARG A 647 50.02 -9.22 -10.34
N ARG A 648 49.84 -8.71 -11.56
CA ARG A 648 49.82 -9.47 -12.82
C ARG A 648 50.34 -8.60 -13.95
N SER A 649 50.89 -9.22 -14.98
CA SER A 649 51.32 -8.52 -16.20
C SER A 649 50.27 -8.68 -17.30
N PHE A 650 49.79 -7.57 -17.87
CA PHE A 650 48.87 -7.62 -19.00
C PHE A 650 49.60 -7.89 -20.33
N GLY A 651 50.78 -7.30 -20.52
CA GLY A 651 51.60 -7.51 -21.70
C GLY A 651 52.09 -8.95 -21.83
N ALA A 652 52.38 -9.63 -20.72
CA ALA A 652 52.86 -11.02 -20.74
C ALA A 652 51.73 -12.07 -20.77
N ARG A 653 50.45 -11.67 -20.89
CA ARG A 653 49.29 -12.58 -20.79
C ARG A 653 49.27 -13.70 -21.84
N HIS A 654 49.88 -13.45 -23.00
CA HIS A 654 49.90 -14.38 -24.13
C HIS A 654 51.25 -15.10 -24.32
N ARG A 655 52.35 -14.46 -23.93
CA ARG A 655 53.70 -15.01 -24.04
C ARG A 655 54.62 -14.47 -22.93
N PRO A 656 55.60 -15.25 -22.46
CA PRO A 656 56.51 -14.79 -21.41
C PRO A 656 57.33 -13.58 -21.82
N VAL A 657 57.73 -12.77 -20.84
CA VAL A 657 58.69 -11.67 -21.02
C VAL A 657 60.02 -12.04 -20.39
N ARG A 658 61.11 -11.72 -21.08
CA ARG A 658 62.47 -11.86 -20.58
C ARG A 658 63.09 -10.48 -20.38
N ILE A 659 63.61 -10.24 -19.18
CA ILE A 659 64.28 -9.00 -18.81
C ILE A 659 65.76 -9.31 -18.63
N LYS A 660 66.60 -8.67 -19.43
CA LYS A 660 68.05 -8.70 -19.31
C LYS A 660 68.49 -7.54 -18.43
N LEU A 661 68.84 -7.85 -17.19
CA LEU A 661 69.40 -6.90 -16.25
C LEU A 661 70.90 -6.73 -16.56
N LYS A 662 71.35 -5.50 -16.79
CA LYS A 662 72.74 -5.15 -17.08
C LYS A 662 73.31 -4.31 -15.94
N LEU A 663 74.49 -4.67 -15.47
CA LEU A 663 75.26 -3.92 -14.50
C LEU A 663 76.55 -3.47 -15.16
N GLU A 664 76.89 -2.19 -14.97
CA GLU A 664 78.08 -1.55 -15.51
C GLU A 664 78.98 -1.11 -14.36
N ASP A 665 80.28 -1.38 -14.47
CA ASP A 665 81.27 -0.92 -13.50
C ASP A 665 81.78 0.50 -13.82
N ILE A 666 82.74 0.99 -13.02
CA ILE A 666 83.33 2.34 -13.22
C ILE A 666 84.20 2.45 -14.48
N GLU A 667 84.64 1.33 -15.06
CA GLU A 667 85.50 1.27 -16.25
C GLU A 667 84.68 1.04 -17.54
N GLY A 668 83.36 0.87 -17.41
CA GLY A 668 82.43 0.65 -18.51
C GLY A 668 82.24 -0.82 -18.88
N GLU A 669 82.85 -1.75 -18.13
CA GLU A 669 82.68 -3.18 -18.33
C GLU A 669 81.31 -3.65 -17.84
N GLN A 670 80.71 -4.61 -18.54
CA GLN A 670 79.32 -5.01 -18.31
C GLN A 670 79.18 -6.48 -17.93
N CYS A 671 78.26 -6.72 -17.00
CA CYS A 671 77.72 -8.06 -16.75
C CYS A 671 76.20 -8.05 -16.83
N SER A 672 75.62 -9.16 -17.25
CA SER A 672 74.17 -9.26 -17.44
C SER A 672 73.61 -10.62 -17.07
N LEU A 673 72.34 -10.63 -16.69
CA LEU A 673 71.57 -11.83 -16.37
C LEU A 673 70.16 -11.68 -16.94
N VAL A 674 69.67 -12.72 -17.59
CA VAL A 674 68.28 -12.79 -18.06
C VAL A 674 67.40 -13.38 -16.96
N LEU A 675 66.28 -12.71 -16.67
CA LEU A 675 65.22 -13.17 -15.79
C LEU A 675 63.92 -13.28 -16.58
N GLU A 676 63.10 -14.26 -16.26
CA GLU A 676 61.84 -14.52 -16.98
C GLU A 676 60.62 -14.34 -16.09
N HIS A 677 59.58 -13.74 -16.66
CA HIS A 677 58.22 -13.77 -16.12
C HIS A 677 57.31 -14.54 -17.06
N VAL A 678 56.78 -15.66 -16.57
CA VAL A 678 55.67 -16.38 -17.21
C VAL A 678 54.39 -15.98 -16.49
N TYR A 679 53.40 -15.51 -17.26
CA TYR A 679 52.12 -15.08 -16.72
C TYR A 679 51.45 -16.18 -15.89
N LEU A 680 51.01 -15.81 -14.69
CA LEU A 680 50.15 -16.63 -13.85
C LEU A 680 48.74 -16.07 -13.94
N PRO A 681 47.82 -16.77 -14.63
CA PRO A 681 46.41 -16.43 -14.60
C PRO A 681 45.90 -16.35 -13.17
N PHE A 682 44.97 -15.45 -12.95
CA PHE A 682 44.20 -15.49 -11.71
C PHE A 682 43.12 -16.53 -11.86
N ARG A 683 42.74 -17.12 -10.72
CA ARG A 683 41.67 -18.11 -10.68
C ARG A 683 40.42 -17.54 -11.35
N LEU A 684 40.01 -18.15 -12.47
CA LEU A 684 38.79 -17.78 -13.15
C LEU A 684 37.60 -18.18 -12.28
N GLU A 685 36.49 -17.51 -12.56
CA GLU A 685 35.24 -17.85 -11.91
C GLU A 685 34.85 -19.29 -12.27
N THR A 686 34.44 -20.06 -11.27
CA THR A 686 34.04 -21.46 -11.41
C THR A 686 32.68 -21.65 -10.75
N ARG A 687 31.98 -22.71 -11.17
CA ARG A 687 30.70 -23.13 -10.58
C ARG A 687 30.87 -23.39 -9.08
N GLU A 688 29.99 -22.82 -8.27
CA GLU A 688 29.92 -23.11 -6.84
C GLU A 688 29.01 -24.31 -6.55
N ASP A 689 29.17 -24.92 -5.36
CA ASP A 689 28.42 -26.13 -4.98
C ASP A 689 26.90 -25.91 -4.93
N TRP A 690 26.45 -24.69 -4.64
CA TRP A 690 25.03 -24.30 -4.61
C TRP A 690 24.51 -23.78 -5.95
N ASP A 691 25.35 -23.69 -6.98
CA ASP A 691 24.91 -23.28 -8.31
C ASP A 691 24.30 -24.48 -9.04
N ILE A 692 23.04 -24.34 -9.45
CA ILE A 692 22.35 -25.32 -10.31
C ILE A 692 22.65 -25.10 -11.80
N GLY A 693 23.13 -23.90 -12.16
CA GLY A 693 23.62 -23.56 -13.49
C GLY A 693 24.75 -22.54 -13.46
N PHE A 694 25.76 -22.73 -14.30
CA PHE A 694 26.90 -21.82 -14.46
C PHE A 694 27.19 -21.67 -15.95
N PHE A 695 26.92 -20.49 -16.50
CA PHE A 695 27.01 -20.22 -17.94
C PHE A 695 28.05 -19.15 -18.17
N PHE A 696 29.02 -19.39 -19.05
CA PHE A 696 30.14 -18.47 -19.23
C PHE A 696 30.72 -18.50 -20.64
N PHE A 697 31.37 -17.41 -21.02
CA PHE A 697 32.34 -17.39 -22.10
C PHE A 697 33.60 -16.66 -21.63
N ASP A 698 34.72 -16.97 -22.28
CA ASP A 698 36.00 -16.35 -21.96
C ASP A 698 36.39 -15.35 -23.06
N ASP A 699 36.78 -14.15 -22.64
CA ASP A 699 37.34 -13.11 -23.51
C ASP A 699 38.86 -13.27 -23.52
N ALA A 700 39.39 -13.80 -24.63
CA ALA A 700 40.83 -14.01 -24.77
C ALA A 700 41.63 -12.70 -24.93
N VAL A 701 41.01 -11.60 -25.33
CA VAL A 701 41.69 -10.30 -25.52
C VAL A 701 41.93 -9.66 -24.16
N LYS A 702 40.86 -9.56 -23.35
CA LYS A 702 40.92 -9.02 -21.99
C LYS A 702 41.39 -10.04 -20.95
N TYR A 703 41.47 -11.32 -21.33
CA TYR A 703 41.83 -12.45 -20.48
C TYR A 703 40.97 -12.54 -19.21
N CYS A 704 39.65 -12.51 -19.40
CA CYS A 704 38.68 -12.61 -18.32
C CYS A 704 37.52 -13.54 -18.67
N ARG A 705 36.80 -14.01 -17.65
CA ARG A 705 35.58 -14.82 -17.79
C ARG A 705 34.37 -13.97 -17.46
N TYR A 706 33.39 -13.97 -18.35
CA TYR A 706 32.07 -13.44 -18.08
C TYR A 706 31.12 -14.61 -17.79
N SER A 707 30.41 -14.54 -16.67
CA SER A 707 29.56 -15.64 -16.21
C SER A 707 28.22 -15.18 -15.65
N ILE A 708 27.23 -16.06 -15.79
CA ILE A 708 25.91 -15.97 -15.16
C ILE A 708 25.74 -17.20 -14.28
N ARG A 709 25.52 -16.94 -12.99
CA ARG A 709 25.19 -17.96 -12.00
C ARG A 709 23.69 -18.10 -11.86
N VAL A 710 23.26 -19.35 -11.70
CA VAL A 710 21.87 -19.69 -11.44
C VAL A 710 21.79 -20.61 -10.23
N ARG A 711 20.91 -20.26 -9.29
CA ARG A 711 20.78 -20.92 -7.99
C ARG A 711 19.34 -21.31 -7.73
N ALA A 712 19.15 -22.43 -7.04
CA ALA A 712 17.86 -22.72 -6.42
C ALA A 712 17.62 -21.74 -5.27
N CYS A 713 16.37 -21.37 -5.03
CA CYS A 713 16.00 -20.56 -3.88
C CYS A 713 15.39 -21.43 -2.78
N ASP A 714 15.71 -21.12 -1.51
CA ASP A 714 15.13 -21.79 -0.35
C ASP A 714 13.86 -21.08 0.18
N GLY A 715 13.50 -19.95 -0.42
CA GLY A 715 12.33 -19.16 -0.03
C GLY A 715 11.03 -19.88 -0.39
N PRO A 716 9.97 -19.81 0.45
CA PRO A 716 8.74 -20.60 0.29
C PRO A 716 7.99 -20.33 -1.04
N ASN A 717 8.22 -19.17 -1.68
CA ASN A 717 7.59 -18.79 -2.93
C ASN A 717 8.60 -18.46 -4.04
N GLU A 718 9.90 -18.65 -3.80
CA GLU A 718 10.95 -18.39 -4.78
C GLU A 718 11.42 -19.70 -5.39
N VAL A 719 11.49 -19.76 -6.71
CA VAL A 719 11.80 -21.00 -7.44
C VAL A 719 13.27 -21.03 -7.83
N ILE A 720 13.77 -19.92 -8.36
CA ILE A 720 15.12 -19.86 -8.94
C ILE A 720 15.63 -18.42 -8.91
N SER A 721 16.94 -18.25 -8.75
CA SER A 721 17.63 -16.96 -8.88
C SER A 721 18.58 -16.99 -10.06
N ILE A 722 18.36 -16.11 -11.05
CA ILE A 722 19.21 -15.98 -12.24
C ILE A 722 19.93 -14.64 -12.17
N ALA A 723 21.27 -14.66 -12.08
CA ALA A 723 22.09 -13.45 -11.92
C ALA A 723 21.54 -12.54 -10.80
N TYR A 724 21.29 -13.13 -9.63
CA TYR A 724 20.76 -12.48 -8.42
C TYR A 724 19.30 -12.01 -8.49
N ASN A 725 18.57 -12.27 -9.58
CA ASN A 725 17.15 -11.98 -9.69
C ASN A 725 16.32 -13.20 -9.30
N ALA A 726 15.68 -13.15 -8.13
CA ALA A 726 14.76 -14.20 -7.68
C ALA A 726 13.46 -14.19 -8.49
N ILE A 727 13.09 -15.36 -9.01
CA ILE A 727 11.87 -15.61 -9.79
C ILE A 727 10.90 -16.41 -8.92
N LYS A 728 9.72 -15.84 -8.68
CA LYS A 728 8.65 -16.44 -7.87
C LYS A 728 7.73 -17.33 -8.71
N ALA A 729 7.09 -18.31 -8.09
CA ALA A 729 6.13 -19.21 -8.74
C ALA A 729 5.04 -18.43 -9.49
N GLN A 730 4.44 -17.43 -8.85
CA GLN A 730 3.42 -16.54 -9.45
C GLN A 730 3.91 -15.86 -10.75
N ARG A 731 5.20 -15.48 -10.84
CA ARG A 731 5.76 -14.90 -12.06
C ARG A 731 5.86 -15.94 -13.18
N LEU A 732 6.15 -17.19 -12.86
CA LEU A 732 6.13 -18.29 -13.83
C LEU A 732 4.71 -18.57 -14.31
N ASP A 733 3.71 -18.54 -13.42
CA ASP A 733 2.29 -18.71 -13.83
C ASP A 733 1.83 -17.59 -14.77
N LYS A 734 2.23 -16.35 -14.50
CA LYS A 734 1.99 -15.22 -15.43
C LYS A 734 2.63 -15.45 -16.80
N ILE A 735 3.86 -15.97 -16.83
CA ILE A 735 4.55 -16.28 -18.09
C ILE A 735 3.81 -17.37 -18.86
N VAL A 736 3.35 -18.42 -18.19
CA VAL A 736 2.56 -19.49 -18.81
C VAL A 736 1.25 -18.93 -19.36
N TYR A 737 0.55 -18.09 -18.58
CA TYR A 737 -0.68 -17.46 -19.03
C TYR A 737 -0.45 -16.55 -20.25
N GLN A 738 0.62 -15.76 -20.26
CA GLN A 738 1.02 -14.95 -21.42
C GLN A 738 1.30 -15.82 -22.64
N ALA A 739 1.95 -16.98 -22.47
CA ALA A 739 2.20 -17.92 -23.56
C ALA A 739 0.89 -18.53 -24.10
N LEU A 740 -0.04 -18.91 -23.23
CA LEU A 740 -1.36 -19.43 -23.61
C LEU A 740 -2.18 -18.38 -24.36
N LYS A 741 -2.14 -17.11 -23.93
CA LYS A 741 -2.89 -16.00 -24.54
C LYS A 741 -2.30 -15.57 -25.89
N SER A 742 -0.97 -15.51 -26.00
CA SER A 742 -0.28 -14.99 -27.19
C SER A 742 0.12 -16.06 -28.22
N GLY A 743 0.13 -17.34 -27.82
CA GLY A 743 0.69 -18.44 -28.60
C GLY A 743 2.22 -18.47 -28.66
N LYS A 744 2.92 -17.52 -28.03
CA LYS A 744 4.39 -17.48 -27.99
C LYS A 744 4.90 -18.29 -26.80
N THR A 745 5.70 -19.32 -27.06
CA THR A 745 6.19 -20.25 -26.03
C THR A 745 7.59 -19.94 -25.51
N GLU A 746 8.31 -19.02 -26.16
CA GLU A 746 9.58 -18.46 -25.70
C GLU A 746 9.33 -17.02 -25.21
N ILE A 747 9.40 -16.80 -23.89
CA ILE A 747 9.03 -15.53 -23.25
C ILE A 747 10.25 -14.88 -22.58
N ASN A 748 10.56 -13.64 -22.94
CA ASN A 748 11.69 -12.91 -22.36
C ASN A 748 11.40 -12.57 -20.88
N LEU A 749 12.33 -12.91 -19.98
CA LEU A 749 12.17 -12.64 -18.56
C LEU A 749 12.35 -11.16 -18.21
N GLY A 750 13.07 -10.39 -19.02
CA GLY A 750 13.31 -8.96 -18.79
C GLY A 750 14.13 -8.65 -17.54
N ILE A 751 14.93 -9.61 -17.06
CA ILE A 751 15.73 -9.50 -15.83
C ILE A 751 17.16 -8.99 -16.06
N ALA A 752 17.62 -8.98 -17.31
CA ALA A 752 18.92 -8.41 -17.62
C ALA A 752 18.90 -6.88 -17.45
N PRO A 753 19.88 -6.28 -16.76
CA PRO A 753 19.93 -4.85 -16.56
C PRO A 753 20.02 -4.13 -17.91
N LYS A 754 19.23 -3.07 -18.11
CA LYS A 754 19.22 -2.24 -19.34
C LYS A 754 20.49 -1.38 -19.52
N ALA A 755 21.60 -1.69 -18.85
CA ALA A 755 22.74 -0.79 -18.72
C ALA A 755 23.79 -1.01 -19.81
N ASN A 756 23.98 0.00 -20.66
CA ASN A 756 25.05 0.16 -21.68
C ASN A 756 26.50 0.25 -21.09
N ARG A 757 26.77 -0.33 -19.91
CA ARG A 757 28.06 -0.19 -19.20
C ARG A 757 28.85 -1.49 -19.06
N TRP A 758 28.26 -2.63 -19.39
CA TRP A 758 28.91 -3.92 -19.23
C TRP A 758 29.65 -4.31 -20.51
N ASP A 759 30.81 -4.93 -20.34
CA ASP A 759 31.62 -5.46 -21.45
C ASP A 759 30.92 -6.61 -22.19
N PHE A 760 29.90 -7.22 -21.57
CA PHE A 760 29.09 -8.29 -22.12
C PHE A 760 27.61 -8.00 -21.93
N ASP A 761 26.79 -8.55 -22.82
CA ASP A 761 25.33 -8.53 -22.74
C ASP A 761 24.83 -9.95 -22.41
N TRP A 762 23.74 -10.03 -21.65
CA TRP A 762 23.07 -11.29 -21.38
C TRP A 762 21.56 -11.15 -21.41
N SER A 763 20.86 -12.24 -21.68
CA SER A 763 19.40 -12.31 -21.59
C SER A 763 18.97 -13.71 -21.16
N ALA A 764 17.78 -13.77 -20.55
CA ALA A 764 17.18 -15.03 -20.14
C ALA A 764 15.73 -15.11 -20.60
N TRP A 765 15.35 -16.27 -21.10
CA TRP A 765 14.03 -16.57 -21.65
C TRP A 765 13.45 -17.77 -20.93
N ALA A 766 12.17 -17.72 -20.60
CA ALA A 766 11.41 -18.85 -20.12
C ALA A 766 10.85 -19.64 -21.30
N LEU A 767 11.06 -20.96 -21.28
CA LEU A 767 10.51 -21.90 -22.25
C LEU A 767 9.27 -22.55 -21.66
N VAL A 768 8.13 -22.32 -22.30
CA VAL A 768 6.81 -22.76 -21.84
C VAL A 768 6.33 -23.96 -22.63
N ASP A 769 5.96 -25.01 -21.90
CA ASP A 769 5.15 -26.10 -22.43
C ASP A 769 3.68 -25.73 -22.25
N ILE A 770 3.00 -25.45 -23.35
CA ILE A 770 1.57 -25.07 -23.37
C ILE A 770 0.64 -26.24 -23.10
N SER A 771 1.06 -27.48 -23.37
CA SER A 771 0.29 -28.70 -23.08
C SER A 771 0.28 -28.95 -21.57
N CYS A 772 1.47 -28.89 -20.97
CA CYS A 772 1.65 -29.07 -19.52
C CYS A 772 1.36 -27.79 -18.71
N ARG A 773 1.16 -26.65 -19.38
CA ARG A 773 0.94 -25.31 -18.79
C ARG A 773 1.98 -24.97 -17.73
N ARG A 774 3.27 -25.10 -18.08
CA ARG A 774 4.38 -24.81 -17.17
C ARG A 774 5.62 -24.31 -17.90
N VAL A 775 6.42 -23.53 -17.19
CA VAL A 775 7.80 -23.26 -17.60
C VAL A 775 8.62 -24.50 -17.31
N TYR A 776 9.22 -25.10 -18.34
CA TYR A 776 10.02 -26.31 -18.18
C TYR A 776 11.51 -26.03 -18.12
N ALA A 777 11.96 -24.93 -18.72
CA ALA A 777 13.36 -24.55 -18.76
C ALA A 777 13.56 -23.05 -18.94
N PHE A 778 14.78 -22.63 -18.65
CA PHE A 778 15.30 -21.30 -18.93
C PHE A 778 16.40 -21.41 -19.99
N LYS A 779 16.33 -20.55 -20.99
CA LYS A 779 17.37 -20.36 -21.99
C LYS A 779 18.15 -19.10 -21.66
N ILE A 780 19.46 -19.21 -21.56
CA ILE A 780 20.36 -18.11 -21.22
C ILE A 780 21.27 -17.85 -22.41
N LEU A 781 21.27 -16.60 -22.87
CA LEU A 781 22.14 -16.11 -23.93
C LEU A 781 23.11 -15.10 -23.31
N LEU A 782 24.38 -15.27 -23.62
CA LEU A 782 25.49 -14.47 -23.12
C LEU A 782 26.39 -14.17 -24.31
N HIS A 783 26.76 -12.91 -24.57
CA HIS A 783 27.62 -12.56 -25.69
C HIS A 783 28.32 -11.22 -25.48
N ASP A 784 29.26 -10.88 -26.36
CA ASP A 784 29.94 -9.59 -26.33
C ASP A 784 28.98 -8.39 -26.31
N GLY A 785 29.32 -7.40 -25.48
CA GLY A 785 28.52 -6.21 -25.28
C GLY A 785 28.60 -5.24 -26.46
N LYS A 786 27.83 -4.15 -26.41
CA LYS A 786 27.79 -3.14 -27.48
C LYS A 786 29.12 -2.42 -27.73
N GLN A 787 30.05 -2.43 -26.76
CA GLN A 787 31.37 -1.82 -26.93
C GLN A 787 32.31 -2.64 -27.81
N ALA A 788 32.01 -3.92 -28.06
CA ALA A 788 32.75 -4.77 -28.98
C ALA A 788 32.37 -4.57 -30.46
N LEU A 789 31.55 -3.55 -30.77
CA LEU A 789 31.21 -3.21 -32.16
C LEU A 789 32.46 -2.70 -32.89
N PRO A 790 32.72 -3.12 -34.16
CA PRO A 790 31.73 -3.72 -35.06
C PRO A 790 31.54 -5.24 -34.96
N ASN A 791 32.48 -6.01 -34.39
CA ASN A 791 32.50 -7.48 -34.53
C ASN A 791 32.42 -8.19 -33.18
N LYS A 792 31.34 -8.93 -32.96
CA LYS A 792 31.17 -9.81 -31.79
C LYS A 792 31.81 -11.15 -32.10
N HIS A 793 32.60 -11.68 -31.18
CA HIS A 793 33.39 -12.89 -31.37
C HIS A 793 32.99 -13.99 -30.40
N PHE A 794 32.55 -13.62 -29.21
CA PHE A 794 32.34 -14.54 -28.12
C PHE A 794 30.86 -14.60 -27.71
N GLY A 795 30.42 -15.81 -27.38
CA GLY A 795 29.08 -16.01 -26.88
C GLY A 795 28.83 -17.42 -26.39
N PHE A 796 27.74 -17.54 -25.64
CA PHE A 796 27.31 -18.76 -25.01
C PHE A 796 25.78 -18.80 -24.98
N GLN A 797 25.22 -19.94 -25.39
CA GLN A 797 23.81 -20.27 -25.29
C GLN A 797 23.67 -21.55 -24.47
N GLY A 798 22.98 -21.45 -23.34
CA GLY A 798 22.72 -22.58 -22.46
C GLY A 798 21.26 -22.72 -22.09
N TYR A 799 20.94 -23.90 -21.56
CA TYR A 799 19.62 -24.25 -21.10
C TYR A 799 19.71 -24.79 -19.68
N LEU A 800 18.70 -24.48 -18.88
CA LEU A 800 18.60 -24.96 -17.51
C LEU A 800 17.18 -25.44 -17.24
N LEU A 801 17.01 -26.61 -16.64
CA LEU A 801 15.69 -27.07 -16.22
C LEU A 801 15.12 -26.13 -15.16
N CYS A 802 13.83 -25.81 -15.30
CA CYS A 802 13.13 -25.10 -14.25
C CYS A 802 12.94 -26.05 -13.06
N PRO A 803 13.34 -25.66 -11.83
CA PRO A 803 12.97 -26.41 -10.64
C PRO A 803 11.46 -26.59 -10.56
N ASN A 804 11.01 -27.65 -9.87
CA ASN A 804 9.58 -27.85 -9.67
C ASN A 804 8.99 -26.69 -8.87
N TYR A 805 7.84 -26.20 -9.31
CA TYR A 805 7.10 -25.13 -8.66
C TYR A 805 5.60 -25.38 -8.78
N GLY A 806 4.85 -24.88 -7.80
CA GLY A 806 3.43 -25.17 -7.67
C GLY A 806 3.16 -26.67 -7.37
N GLU A 807 1.88 -27.02 -7.35
CA GLU A 807 1.42 -28.40 -7.19
C GLU A 807 0.78 -28.85 -8.51
N PRO A 808 1.53 -29.54 -9.39
CA PRO A 808 0.99 -29.99 -10.66
C PRO A 808 -0.07 -31.06 -10.43
N ALA A 809 -1.09 -31.04 -11.29
CA ALA A 809 -2.10 -32.09 -11.32
C ALA A 809 -1.45 -33.47 -11.54
N ALA A 810 -2.00 -34.50 -10.89
CA ALA A 810 -1.61 -35.88 -11.10
C ALA A 810 -1.85 -36.36 -12.55
N GLU A 811 -2.73 -35.67 -13.29
CA GLU A 811 -2.94 -35.90 -14.71
C GLU A 811 -1.65 -35.64 -15.51
N THR A 812 -1.27 -36.62 -16.33
CA THR A 812 -0.09 -36.54 -17.20
C THR A 812 -0.45 -36.07 -18.60
N ARG A 813 0.42 -35.27 -19.22
CA ARG A 813 0.21 -34.71 -20.58
C ARG A 813 1.44 -34.86 -21.47
N PRO A 814 1.26 -34.97 -22.80
CA PRO A 814 2.38 -35.01 -23.73
C PRO A 814 3.15 -33.68 -23.72
N ILE A 815 4.47 -33.76 -23.85
CA ILE A 815 5.34 -32.58 -23.88
C ILE A 815 5.21 -31.86 -25.22
N ILE A 816 5.05 -30.54 -25.17
CA ILE A 816 5.21 -29.66 -26.34
C ILE A 816 6.34 -28.68 -26.05
N TYR A 817 7.50 -28.89 -26.67
CA TYR A 817 8.64 -28.00 -26.53
C TYR A 817 8.35 -26.61 -27.11
N ALA A 818 8.94 -25.59 -26.50
CA ALA A 818 8.76 -24.22 -26.96
C ALA A 818 9.36 -24.03 -28.36
N THR A 819 8.66 -23.28 -29.21
CA THR A 819 9.25 -22.73 -30.45
C THR A 819 10.20 -21.59 -30.09
N GLU A 820 11.49 -21.82 -30.31
CA GLU A 820 12.56 -20.87 -30.02
C GLU A 820 12.81 -19.94 -31.21
N THR A 821 12.93 -18.64 -30.92
CA THR A 821 13.13 -17.57 -31.90
C THR A 821 14.36 -16.71 -31.59
N ALA A 822 14.71 -16.57 -30.31
CA ALA A 822 15.91 -15.86 -29.89
C ALA A 822 17.15 -16.72 -30.12
N THR A 823 18.16 -16.20 -30.81
CA THR A 823 19.44 -16.89 -30.98
C THR A 823 20.58 -15.98 -30.56
N LEU A 824 21.78 -16.54 -30.44
CA LEU A 824 22.98 -15.72 -30.40
C LEU A 824 23.00 -14.77 -31.62
N PRO A 825 23.48 -13.53 -31.43
CA PRO A 825 23.72 -12.64 -32.57
C PRO A 825 24.77 -13.26 -33.50
N PRO A 826 24.89 -12.80 -34.76
CA PRO A 826 25.99 -13.23 -35.63
C PRO A 826 27.33 -12.98 -34.96
N LEU A 827 28.11 -14.06 -34.75
CA LEU A 827 29.45 -14.02 -34.15
C LEU A 827 30.47 -14.34 -35.24
N GLU A 828 31.53 -13.54 -35.32
CA GLU A 828 32.65 -13.79 -36.21
C GLU A 828 33.66 -14.77 -35.58
N PRO A 829 34.21 -15.74 -36.34
CA PRO A 829 35.22 -16.65 -35.83
C PRO A 829 36.45 -15.90 -35.29
N TYR A 830 36.76 -16.13 -34.01
CA TYR A 830 38.00 -15.65 -33.42
C TYR A 830 39.12 -16.67 -33.64
N THR A 831 40.17 -16.25 -34.34
CA THR A 831 41.39 -17.07 -34.48
C THR A 831 42.33 -16.73 -33.34
N VAL A 832 42.60 -17.71 -32.46
CA VAL A 832 43.55 -17.53 -31.36
C VAL A 832 44.95 -17.38 -31.95
N PRO A 833 45.65 -16.24 -31.73
CA PRO A 833 47.00 -16.10 -32.22
C PRO A 833 47.93 -17.09 -31.50
N GLU A 834 48.76 -17.81 -32.26
CA GLU A 834 49.79 -18.68 -31.70
C GLU A 834 51.02 -17.86 -31.31
N TYR A 835 51.40 -17.91 -30.04
CA TYR A 835 52.59 -17.22 -29.53
C TYR A 835 53.63 -18.22 -29.05
N ALA A 836 54.91 -17.97 -29.37
CA ALA A 836 56.03 -18.75 -28.87
C ALA A 836 56.08 -18.71 -27.34
N GLN A 837 56.15 -19.89 -26.72
CA GLN A 837 56.17 -20.03 -25.27
C GLN A 837 57.58 -20.20 -24.70
N ASP A 838 58.56 -20.58 -25.52
CA ASP A 838 59.98 -20.62 -25.14
C ASP A 838 60.88 -20.47 -26.38
N ASP A 839 62.15 -20.12 -26.17
CA ASP A 839 63.20 -20.05 -27.21
C ASP A 839 64.62 -20.19 -26.62
N ASP A 840 65.60 -20.47 -27.47
CA ASP A 840 67.00 -20.76 -27.08
C ASP A 840 67.95 -19.54 -27.21
N ILE A 841 67.42 -18.33 -27.46
CA ILE A 841 68.24 -17.15 -27.79
C ILE A 841 69.19 -16.75 -26.65
N ASP A 842 68.79 -16.99 -25.39
CA ASP A 842 69.54 -16.60 -24.19
C ASP A 842 70.30 -17.76 -23.52
N ASP A 843 70.41 -18.90 -24.20
CA ASP A 843 71.05 -20.11 -23.67
C ASP A 843 72.59 -20.02 -23.75
N PHE A 844 73.15 -19.02 -23.07
CA PHE A 844 74.58 -18.84 -22.99
C PHE A 844 75.23 -19.91 -22.09
N LYS A 845 76.17 -20.67 -22.65
CA LYS A 845 77.03 -21.60 -21.91
C LYS A 845 78.39 -20.92 -21.66
N PRO A 846 78.73 -20.52 -20.43
CA PRO A 846 80.02 -19.92 -20.17
C PRO A 846 81.14 -20.93 -20.49
N PRO A 847 82.27 -20.48 -21.09
CA PRO A 847 83.41 -21.36 -21.31
C PRO A 847 83.90 -21.89 -19.95
N VAL A 848 84.05 -23.22 -19.86
CA VAL A 848 84.57 -23.88 -18.66
C VAL A 848 85.97 -23.33 -18.38
N PRO A 849 86.24 -22.69 -17.23
CA PRO A 849 87.60 -22.27 -16.90
C PRO A 849 88.47 -23.54 -16.81
N PRO A 850 89.70 -23.55 -17.37
CA PRO A 850 90.57 -24.72 -17.27
C PRO A 850 90.77 -25.05 -15.79
N LYS A 851 90.52 -26.31 -15.42
CA LYS A 851 90.75 -26.81 -14.06
C LYS A 851 92.17 -26.41 -13.61
N PRO A 852 92.36 -25.90 -12.38
CA PRO A 852 93.70 -25.67 -11.87
C PRO A 852 94.48 -26.99 -11.95
N SER A 853 95.61 -26.96 -12.63
CA SER A 853 96.52 -28.10 -12.75
C SER A 853 97.05 -28.44 -11.36
N MET A 854 96.50 -29.49 -10.75
CA MET A 854 97.07 -30.09 -9.55
C MET A 854 98.38 -30.81 -9.94
N PRO A 855 99.45 -30.70 -9.12
CA PRO A 855 100.68 -31.43 -9.38
C PRO A 855 100.43 -32.93 -9.22
N THR A 856 100.75 -33.69 -10.26
CA THR A 856 100.75 -35.14 -10.28
C THR A 856 101.73 -35.69 -9.23
N VAL A 857 101.20 -36.36 -8.21
CA VAL A 857 101.94 -37.37 -7.44
C VAL A 857 101.48 -38.73 -7.94
N ASN A 858 102.39 -39.45 -8.58
CA ASN A 858 102.21 -40.81 -9.07
C ASN A 858 102.37 -41.83 -7.94
N ALA A 859 101.37 -42.69 -7.76
CA ALA A 859 101.48 -44.10 -7.35
C ALA A 859 100.07 -44.74 -7.53
N ALA A 860 99.84 -45.57 -8.56
CA ALA A 860 99.86 -47.05 -8.48
C ALA A 860 98.87 -47.62 -7.43
N ALA A 861 97.99 -48.58 -7.69
CA ALA A 861 97.67 -49.39 -8.85
C ALA A 861 96.38 -50.18 -8.52
N GLN A 862 95.57 -50.47 -9.54
CA GLN A 862 94.84 -51.72 -9.80
C GLN A 862 93.62 -52.19 -8.95
N LEU A 863 92.65 -52.72 -9.72
CA LEU A 863 91.56 -53.68 -9.39
C LEU A 863 90.34 -53.07 -8.67
N ALA A 864 89.08 -53.30 -9.06
CA ALA A 864 88.45 -54.27 -9.95
C ALA A 864 87.05 -53.79 -10.42
N ASN A 865 86.58 -54.38 -11.52
CA ASN A 865 85.19 -54.42 -11.97
C ASN A 865 84.24 -54.95 -10.88
N GLY A 866 83.02 -54.43 -10.82
CA GLY A 866 81.93 -55.05 -10.06
C GLY A 866 80.67 -54.19 -10.01
N VAL A 867 79.58 -54.75 -10.51
CA VAL A 867 78.23 -54.20 -10.61
C VAL A 867 77.57 -54.05 -9.22
N SER A 868 76.52 -53.22 -9.15
CA SER A 868 75.50 -53.09 -8.09
C SER A 868 75.97 -52.58 -6.72
N ASP A 869 75.61 -51.35 -6.35
CA ASP A 869 74.37 -51.07 -5.60
C ASP A 869 74.31 -49.60 -5.15
N ALA A 870 73.08 -49.14 -4.95
CA ALA A 870 72.79 -47.89 -4.26
C ALA A 870 73.33 -47.91 -2.81
N ASN A 871 73.63 -46.72 -2.26
CA ASN A 871 74.00 -46.42 -0.86
C ASN A 871 75.47 -46.53 -0.39
N GLY A 872 76.46 -46.05 -1.17
CA GLY A 872 77.88 -46.07 -0.76
C GLY A 872 78.62 -44.73 -0.58
N SER A 873 78.20 -43.61 -1.17
CA SER A 873 79.07 -42.42 -1.27
C SER A 873 79.04 -41.45 -0.08
N VAL A 874 78.18 -41.68 0.92
CA VAL A 874 78.07 -40.81 2.11
C VAL A 874 79.10 -41.17 3.20
N LEU A 875 79.72 -42.35 3.14
CA LEU A 875 80.57 -42.86 4.22
C LEU A 875 82.07 -42.50 4.09
N LEU A 876 82.56 -42.17 2.89
CA LEU A 876 83.94 -41.69 2.68
C LEU A 876 84.07 -40.19 3.00
N ASP A 877 83.10 -39.36 2.60
CA ASP A 877 83.11 -37.91 2.83
C ASP A 877 82.94 -37.56 4.33
N ILE A 878 82.22 -38.38 5.10
CA ILE A 878 82.13 -38.24 6.56
C ILE A 878 83.44 -38.63 7.24
N ARG A 879 84.16 -39.65 6.74
CA ARG A 879 85.44 -40.08 7.32
C ARG A 879 86.53 -39.04 7.07
N ASP A 880 86.58 -38.46 5.87
CA ASP A 880 87.52 -37.40 5.53
C ASP A 880 87.20 -36.09 6.27
N ARG A 881 85.91 -35.77 6.48
CA ARG A 881 85.49 -34.66 7.35
C ARG A 881 85.82 -34.89 8.82
N LEU A 882 85.67 -36.11 9.34
CA LEU A 882 86.04 -36.44 10.72
C LEU A 882 87.56 -36.38 10.93
N VAL A 883 88.36 -36.88 9.98
CA VAL A 883 89.83 -36.73 10.02
C VAL A 883 90.23 -35.25 9.91
N SER A 884 89.56 -34.46 9.07
CA SER A 884 89.79 -33.01 9.01
C SER A 884 89.39 -32.28 10.30
N ILE A 885 88.32 -32.72 10.97
CA ILE A 885 87.89 -32.17 12.27
C ILE A 885 88.90 -32.53 13.35
N ASP A 886 89.36 -33.78 13.44
CA ASP A 886 90.38 -34.21 14.39
C ASP A 886 91.71 -33.47 14.16
N THR A 887 92.10 -33.27 12.90
CA THR A 887 93.34 -32.52 12.57
C THR A 887 93.22 -31.04 12.93
N ASN A 888 92.02 -30.45 12.79
CA ASN A 888 91.75 -29.07 13.19
C ASN A 888 91.62 -28.93 14.71
N LEU A 889 91.03 -29.91 15.41
CA LEU A 889 90.97 -29.95 16.87
C LEU A 889 92.35 -30.13 17.48
N ALA A 890 93.22 -30.96 16.89
CA ALA A 890 94.61 -31.09 17.30
C ALA A 890 95.39 -29.78 17.08
N ARG A 891 95.16 -29.08 15.97
CA ARG A 891 95.75 -27.74 15.73
C ARG A 891 95.23 -26.67 16.69
N ILE A 892 93.94 -26.71 17.06
CA ILE A 892 93.34 -25.80 18.04
C ILE A 892 93.88 -26.10 19.44
N ALA A 893 94.05 -27.37 19.81
CA ALA A 893 94.66 -27.77 21.07
C ALA A 893 96.13 -27.34 21.16
N GLU A 894 96.92 -27.53 20.10
CA GLU A 894 98.31 -27.07 20.04
C GLU A 894 98.42 -25.54 20.05
N ALA A 895 97.47 -24.83 19.42
CA ALA A 895 97.36 -23.38 19.49
C ALA A 895 96.95 -22.90 20.90
N PHE A 896 96.07 -23.61 21.59
CA PHE A 896 95.67 -23.31 22.97
C PHE A 896 96.80 -23.57 23.97
N GLU A 897 97.56 -24.66 23.82
CA GLU A 897 98.76 -24.92 24.63
C GLU A 897 99.82 -23.84 24.41
N LYS A 898 100.04 -23.42 23.16
CA LYS A 898 100.92 -22.28 22.85
C LYS A 898 100.41 -20.95 23.43
N LEU A 899 99.09 -20.73 23.45
CA LEU A 899 98.49 -19.54 24.05
C LEU A 899 98.61 -19.53 25.59
N ILE A 900 98.47 -20.69 26.24
CA ILE A 900 98.64 -20.87 27.69
C ILE A 900 100.11 -20.67 28.09
N THR A 901 101.08 -21.05 27.25
CA THR A 901 102.50 -20.75 27.50
C THR A 901 102.91 -19.29 27.27
N VAL A 902 102.06 -18.48 26.63
CA VAL A 902 102.31 -17.05 26.34
C VAL A 902 101.54 -16.10 27.28
N LEU A 903 100.66 -16.63 28.13
CA LEU A 903 99.98 -15.84 29.17
C LEU A 903 100.94 -15.63 30.38
N PRO A 904 101.32 -14.37 30.70
CA PRO A 904 102.10 -14.08 31.89
C PRO A 904 101.28 -14.35 33.16
N SER A 905 101.88 -15.04 34.12
CA SER A 905 101.37 -15.20 35.48
C SER A 905 101.32 -13.85 36.19
N SER A 906 100.14 -13.22 36.20
CA SER A 906 99.84 -12.13 37.13
C SER A 906 99.35 -12.71 38.46
N LYS A 907 99.96 -12.23 39.55
CA LYS A 907 99.51 -12.40 40.93
C LYS A 907 98.02 -12.12 41.13
#